data_AF-A0A0R2AU40-F1
#
_entry.id   AF-A0A0R2AU40-F1
#
_cell.length_a   1.000
_cell.length_b   1.000
_cell.length_c   1.000
_cell.angle_alpha   90.00
_cell.angle_beta   90.00
_cell.angle_gamma   90.00
#
_symmetry.space_group_name_H-M   'P 1'
#
loop_
_entity.id
_entity.type
_entity.pdbx_description
1 polymer ?
#
loop_
_entity_poly.entity_id
_entity_poly.type
_entity_poly.pdbx_seq_one_letter_code
_entity_poly.pdbx_strand_id
1 'polypeptide(L)'
;MYPVNKFLSSYEFNGWTVSLHYKLPHQGWKIHVSATYKNYQTVLNHVVWLAEKMNFSFKFASSSKLVEKLLDTHSVRESGGKLITIYPKNQTHCLFLLKVFSKLLGRFPGPNVLSDNQFAGTDNISYRYGIFENKSSESLFYKGKSYEDKRLPYFVLPPFIKNDPFAKYVYPKKSTDPHWKNLHIEGAYKSTLGGGVYYGTYLKEKLIVLKEGRFGVGIGTDQAIAKRKNECQILDKLQGKHYPLVLGNFTTQNNYYLILQKITGLTYYEYFATNGPVVVEKNLCEKSMTDFIEVIKNLISVVAYAHRKGIILRDINPANVLVDTRTREVYFIDCADSIFIDSQSCEKIKTLWYTIPEKRYNTYAEDWTKVAWLILDGLGGVNRNLCLANYTQVREIFSKVIKYQGFSSNWLAIIEKLYTEENESTKVSQLLDNPQLKKVQTTINQNKKLGQLHLLESELNSYLLEALSERDRTLLAKFSNKTCKNVSKFIKNELQRFTCQDDMLYLKSGSVYSPYINGGAAGRLYILVILATKFELIELFPQLEKFLSKFSGRYVKNATISSGAASLGMLMLYAYVITGNKEYLQYAYKWNELVEVLSFSLSGQKVWANYQFESKLDESFNNGNTGIRYFQSLLRGDNYEFKKGDKC
;
A
#
# COMPACT_ATOMS: atom_id res chain seq x y z
N MET A 1 -36.33 -3.38 -31.46
CA MET A 1 -36.67 -1.94 -31.49
C MET A 1 -37.35 -1.65 -30.14
N TYR A 2 -36.81 -0.75 -29.32
CA TYR A 2 -37.38 -0.43 -27.99
C TYR A 2 -38.10 0.93 -28.06
N PRO A 3 -39.30 1.09 -27.47
CA PRO A 3 -40.07 2.33 -27.55
C PRO A 3 -39.37 3.43 -26.73
N VAL A 4 -39.07 4.55 -27.39
CA VAL A 4 -38.42 5.72 -26.78
C VAL A 4 -39.51 6.72 -26.40
N ASN A 5 -40.08 6.59 -25.21
CA ASN A 5 -40.83 7.69 -24.60
C ASN A 5 -39.83 8.75 -24.13
N LYS A 6 -39.99 9.99 -24.62
CA LYS A 6 -39.24 11.15 -24.12
C LYS A 6 -39.55 11.31 -22.63
N PHE A 7 -38.51 11.35 -21.80
CA PHE A 7 -38.58 11.53 -20.35
C PHE A 7 -37.49 12.53 -19.98
N LEU A 8 -37.87 13.72 -19.51
CA LEU A 8 -36.92 14.74 -19.03
C LEU A 8 -36.80 14.61 -17.52
N SER A 9 -35.61 14.24 -17.04
CA SER A 9 -35.30 14.19 -15.61
C SER A 9 -33.84 14.48 -15.37
N SER A 10 -33.54 15.27 -14.34
CA SER A 10 -32.18 15.51 -13.86
C SER A 10 -32.05 15.13 -12.38
N TYR A 11 -30.95 14.49 -12.02
CA TYR A 11 -30.63 14.19 -10.63
C TYR A 11 -29.11 14.20 -10.41
N GLU A 12 -28.72 14.38 -9.14
CA GLU A 12 -27.32 14.34 -8.72
C GLU A 12 -27.07 13.19 -7.76
N PHE A 13 -25.92 12.53 -7.91
CA PHE A 13 -25.51 11.44 -7.03
C PHE A 13 -23.99 11.29 -7.02
N ASN A 14 -23.35 11.34 -5.83
CA ASN A 14 -21.91 11.16 -5.66
C ASN A 14 -21.05 12.06 -6.58
N GLY A 15 -21.44 13.31 -6.77
CA GLY A 15 -20.74 14.28 -7.61
C GLY A 15 -20.94 14.09 -9.12
N TRP A 16 -21.84 13.20 -9.53
CA TRP A 16 -22.34 13.09 -10.91
C TRP A 16 -23.66 13.84 -11.06
N THR A 17 -23.82 14.55 -12.17
CA THR A 17 -25.13 15.07 -12.61
C THR A 17 -25.57 14.30 -13.83
N VAL A 18 -26.82 13.83 -13.84
CA VAL A 18 -27.41 13.04 -14.92
C VAL A 18 -28.52 13.87 -15.58
N SER A 19 -28.55 13.90 -16.91
CA SER A 19 -29.62 14.48 -17.71
C SER A 19 -30.17 13.40 -18.66
N LEU A 20 -31.44 13.03 -18.47
CA LEU A 20 -32.11 12.04 -19.30
C LEU A 20 -33.12 12.73 -20.22
N HIS A 21 -33.09 12.37 -21.50
CA HIS A 21 -34.12 12.72 -22.48
C HIS A 21 -35.09 11.56 -22.75
N TYR A 22 -34.77 10.36 -22.28
CA TYR A 22 -35.56 9.14 -22.43
C TYR A 22 -35.15 8.13 -21.36
N LYS A 23 -36.06 7.18 -21.10
CA LYS A 23 -35.77 6.03 -20.25
C LYS A 23 -34.63 5.21 -20.86
N LEU A 24 -33.54 5.06 -20.10
CA LEU A 24 -32.39 4.28 -20.53
C LEU A 24 -32.69 2.79 -20.48
N PRO A 25 -32.28 1.99 -21.50
CA PRO A 25 -32.27 0.55 -21.38
C PRO A 25 -31.22 0.11 -20.34
N HIS A 26 -31.30 -1.15 -19.89
CA HIS A 26 -30.32 -1.73 -18.95
C HIS A 26 -28.88 -1.63 -19.45
N GLN A 27 -28.67 -1.85 -20.74
CA GLN A 27 -27.37 -1.89 -21.40
C GLN A 27 -27.43 -1.32 -22.82
N GLY A 28 -26.28 -0.91 -23.35
CA GLY A 28 -26.14 -0.49 -24.73
C GLY A 28 -24.77 0.07 -25.06
N TRP A 29 -24.64 0.64 -26.25
CA TRP A 29 -23.48 1.44 -26.64
C TRP A 29 -23.51 2.78 -25.90
N LYS A 30 -22.39 3.16 -25.28
CA LYS A 30 -22.18 4.46 -24.64
C LYS A 30 -20.91 5.10 -25.19
N ILE A 31 -20.91 6.43 -25.23
CA ILE A 31 -19.78 7.24 -25.67
C ILE A 31 -19.20 7.89 -24.42
N HIS A 32 -17.88 7.83 -24.24
CA HIS A 32 -17.20 8.59 -23.20
C HIS A 32 -16.42 9.72 -23.86
N VAL A 33 -16.51 10.89 -23.24
CA VAL A 33 -15.74 12.07 -23.62
C VAL A 33 -14.80 12.38 -22.47
N SER A 34 -13.51 12.26 -22.74
CA SER A 34 -12.47 12.65 -21.79
C SER A 34 -12.04 14.10 -22.01
N ALA A 35 -11.42 14.68 -21.00
CA ALA A 35 -10.81 16.00 -21.07
C ALA A 35 -9.69 16.09 -20.03
N THR A 36 -8.78 17.03 -20.21
CA THR A 36 -7.79 17.41 -19.19
C THR A 36 -8.43 18.29 -18.12
N TYR A 37 -7.74 18.45 -16.98
CA TYR A 37 -8.18 19.38 -15.95
C TYR A 37 -8.27 20.85 -16.43
N LYS A 38 -7.51 21.23 -17.46
CA LYS A 38 -7.54 22.61 -17.98
C LYS A 38 -8.73 22.91 -18.89
N ASN A 39 -9.33 21.90 -19.53
CA ASN A 39 -10.36 22.10 -20.56
C ASN A 39 -11.68 21.38 -20.29
N TYR A 40 -11.82 20.63 -19.19
CA TYR A 40 -13.05 19.86 -18.91
C TYR A 40 -14.31 20.72 -18.92
N GLN A 41 -14.25 21.94 -18.37
CA GLN A 41 -15.40 22.85 -18.35
C GLN A 41 -15.80 23.30 -19.76
N THR A 42 -14.82 23.63 -20.60
CA THR A 42 -15.09 24.00 -22.00
C THR A 42 -15.69 22.84 -22.77
N VAL A 43 -15.16 21.62 -22.60
CA VAL A 43 -15.70 20.41 -23.24
C VAL A 43 -17.13 20.15 -22.77
N LEU A 44 -17.40 20.26 -21.48
CA LEU A 44 -18.74 20.13 -20.90
C LEU A 44 -19.72 21.14 -21.48
N ASN A 45 -19.34 22.42 -21.59
CA ASN A 45 -20.19 23.47 -22.15
C ASN A 45 -20.63 23.13 -23.59
N HIS A 46 -19.75 22.57 -24.41
CA HIS A 46 -20.11 22.13 -25.76
C HIS A 46 -21.04 20.92 -25.76
N VAL A 47 -20.86 19.97 -24.84
CA VAL A 47 -21.78 18.83 -24.69
C VAL A 47 -23.16 19.29 -24.26
N VAL A 48 -23.25 20.20 -23.27
CA VAL A 48 -24.51 20.77 -22.80
C VAL A 48 -25.21 21.54 -23.92
N TRP A 49 -24.48 22.39 -24.64
CA TRP A 49 -25.02 23.11 -25.80
C TRP A 49 -25.57 22.15 -26.87
N LEU A 50 -24.88 21.04 -27.16
CA LEU A 50 -25.39 20.01 -28.06
C LEU A 50 -26.64 19.30 -27.52
N ALA A 51 -26.72 19.08 -26.20
CA ALA A 51 -27.87 18.44 -25.56
C ALA A 51 -29.14 19.31 -25.66
N GLU A 52 -29.01 20.63 -25.72
CA GLU A 52 -30.14 21.54 -25.98
C GLU A 52 -30.67 21.44 -27.41
N LYS A 53 -29.82 21.05 -28.37
CA LYS A 53 -30.17 21.00 -29.80
C LYS A 53 -30.48 19.58 -30.28
N MET A 54 -30.03 18.56 -29.57
CA MET A 54 -30.11 17.16 -29.98
C MET A 54 -30.62 16.29 -28.83
N ASN A 55 -31.43 15.28 -29.16
CA ASN A 55 -32.02 14.40 -28.16
C ASN A 55 -31.09 13.25 -27.76
N PHE A 56 -30.20 13.46 -26.77
CA PHE A 56 -29.41 12.38 -26.14
C PHE A 56 -29.35 12.53 -24.62
N SER A 57 -29.35 11.41 -23.91
CA SER A 57 -29.13 11.39 -22.45
C SER A 57 -27.64 11.35 -22.15
N PHE A 58 -27.18 11.97 -21.06
CA PHE A 58 -25.79 11.92 -20.64
C PHE A 58 -25.63 12.14 -19.13
N LYS A 59 -24.44 11.84 -18.61
CA LYS A 59 -24.01 12.23 -17.26
C LYS A 59 -22.62 12.84 -17.32
N PHE A 60 -22.30 13.67 -16.34
CA PHE A 60 -20.98 14.28 -16.22
C PHE A 60 -20.55 14.44 -14.77
N ALA A 61 -19.24 14.50 -14.54
CA ALA A 61 -18.68 14.85 -13.25
C ALA A 61 -18.90 16.34 -12.98
N SER A 62 -19.79 16.67 -12.05
CA SER A 62 -20.19 18.06 -11.74
C SER A 62 -19.40 18.68 -10.58
N SER A 63 -18.70 17.87 -9.78
CA SER A 63 -17.82 18.36 -8.71
C SER A 63 -16.34 18.33 -9.11
N SER A 64 -15.60 19.39 -8.75
CA SER A 64 -14.14 19.47 -8.96
C SER A 64 -13.41 18.28 -8.32
N LYS A 65 -13.79 17.90 -7.09
CA LYS A 65 -13.23 16.75 -6.37
C LYS A 65 -13.38 15.43 -7.14
N LEU A 66 -14.50 15.22 -7.84
CA LEU A 66 -14.68 14.04 -8.68
C LEU A 66 -13.82 14.10 -9.94
N VAL A 67 -13.71 15.28 -10.57
CA VAL A 67 -12.83 15.48 -11.73
C VAL A 67 -11.37 15.18 -11.37
N GLU A 68 -10.90 15.71 -10.24
CA GLU A 68 -9.57 15.44 -9.69
C GLU A 68 -9.36 13.94 -9.47
N LYS A 69 -10.31 13.28 -8.81
CA LYS A 69 -10.27 11.82 -8.60
C LYS A 69 -10.24 11.01 -9.89
N LEU A 70 -10.98 11.42 -10.92
CA LEU A 70 -11.03 10.74 -12.23
C LEU A 70 -9.79 11.00 -13.10
N LEU A 71 -9.00 12.01 -12.76
CA LEU A 71 -7.73 12.34 -13.42
C LEU A 71 -6.51 12.04 -12.53
N ASP A 72 -6.70 11.50 -11.34
CA ASP A 72 -5.63 11.18 -10.40
C ASP A 72 -4.70 10.10 -10.98
N THR A 73 -3.38 10.31 -10.86
CA THR A 73 -2.37 9.44 -11.47
C THR A 73 -2.29 8.07 -10.81
N HIS A 74 -2.76 7.93 -9.57
CA HIS A 74 -2.75 6.68 -8.79
C HIS A 74 -4.08 5.93 -8.86
N SER A 75 -5.13 6.54 -9.42
CA SER A 75 -6.44 5.93 -9.58
C SER A 75 -6.44 4.68 -10.48
N VAL A 76 -7.49 3.88 -10.32
CA VAL A 76 -7.72 2.66 -11.12
C VAL A 76 -8.03 3.00 -12.58
N ARG A 77 -7.52 2.19 -13.51
CA ARG A 77 -7.51 2.48 -14.95
C ARG A 77 -8.87 2.34 -15.62
N GLU A 78 -9.76 1.55 -15.04
CA GLU A 78 -11.04 1.13 -15.59
C GLU A 78 -12.07 2.27 -15.65
N SER A 79 -11.95 3.24 -14.74
CA SER A 79 -12.87 4.38 -14.62
C SER A 79 -12.22 5.73 -14.96
N GLY A 80 -10.89 5.80 -14.96
CA GLY A 80 -10.14 7.03 -15.17
C GLY A 80 -10.40 7.71 -16.53
N GLY A 81 -10.37 9.04 -16.54
CA GLY A 81 -10.55 9.88 -17.73
C GLY A 81 -12.00 10.03 -18.22
N LYS A 82 -12.96 9.25 -17.70
CA LYS A 82 -14.37 9.28 -18.13
C LYS A 82 -15.14 10.42 -17.48
N LEU A 83 -14.90 11.66 -17.88
CA LEU A 83 -15.56 12.82 -17.27
C LEU A 83 -17.03 12.97 -17.69
N ILE A 84 -17.34 12.62 -18.94
CA ILE A 84 -18.70 12.69 -19.50
C ILE A 84 -19.03 11.35 -20.14
N THR A 85 -20.24 10.84 -19.89
CA THR A 85 -20.78 9.64 -20.53
C THR A 85 -22.09 9.99 -21.24
N ILE A 86 -22.15 9.77 -22.54
CA ILE A 86 -23.34 9.96 -23.37
C ILE A 86 -23.97 8.61 -23.65
N TYR A 87 -25.30 8.57 -23.58
CA TYR A 87 -26.13 7.37 -23.70
C TYR A 87 -27.02 7.45 -24.94
N PRO A 88 -26.56 7.01 -26.12
CA PRO A 88 -27.37 6.91 -27.33
C PRO A 88 -28.63 6.04 -27.18
N LYS A 89 -29.59 6.24 -28.10
CA LYS A 89 -30.87 5.50 -28.14
C LYS A 89 -30.70 4.08 -28.66
N ASN A 90 -29.80 3.91 -29.63
CA ASN A 90 -29.51 2.67 -30.33
C ASN A 90 -28.17 2.82 -31.07
N GLN A 91 -27.74 1.77 -31.76
CA GLN A 91 -26.48 1.75 -32.50
C GLN A 91 -26.38 2.82 -33.59
N THR A 92 -27.45 3.07 -34.35
CA THR A 92 -27.47 4.10 -35.41
C THR A 92 -27.30 5.50 -34.82
N HIS A 93 -28.02 5.79 -33.73
CA HIS A 93 -27.89 7.05 -33.00
C HIS A 93 -26.48 7.20 -32.40
N CYS A 94 -25.89 6.11 -31.90
CA CYS A 94 -24.51 6.10 -31.40
C CYS A 94 -23.53 6.53 -32.49
N LEU A 95 -23.60 5.95 -33.69
CA LEU A 95 -22.72 6.34 -34.80
C LEU A 95 -22.91 7.81 -35.20
N PHE A 96 -24.15 8.29 -35.24
CA PHE A 96 -24.43 9.70 -35.53
C PHE A 96 -23.74 10.61 -34.51
N LEU A 97 -23.97 10.36 -33.21
CA LEU A 97 -23.37 11.15 -32.13
C LEU A 97 -21.84 11.06 -32.15
N LEU A 98 -21.26 9.88 -32.36
CA LEU A 98 -19.81 9.70 -32.48
C LEU A 98 -19.21 10.62 -33.56
N LYS A 99 -19.84 10.71 -34.74
CA LYS A 99 -19.40 11.61 -35.82
C LYS A 99 -19.54 13.09 -35.46
N VAL A 100 -20.63 13.47 -34.78
CA VAL A 100 -20.86 14.85 -34.34
C VAL A 100 -19.82 15.26 -33.29
N PHE A 101 -19.64 14.44 -32.25
CA PHE A 101 -18.69 14.71 -31.18
C PHE A 101 -17.24 14.66 -31.67
N SER A 102 -16.87 13.71 -32.55
CA SER A 102 -15.51 13.69 -33.10
C SER A 102 -15.18 14.95 -33.89
N LYS A 103 -16.13 15.48 -34.68
CA LYS A 103 -15.95 16.72 -35.45
C LYS A 103 -15.86 17.95 -34.55
N LEU A 104 -16.72 18.07 -33.54
CA LEU A 104 -16.78 19.26 -32.68
C LEU A 104 -15.70 19.27 -31.59
N LEU A 105 -15.49 18.10 -30.96
CA LEU A 105 -14.68 17.95 -29.76
C LEU A 105 -13.32 17.31 -30.01
N GLY A 106 -13.07 16.69 -31.17
CA GLY A 106 -11.81 16.00 -31.46
C GLY A 106 -10.55 16.88 -31.41
N ARG A 107 -10.73 18.20 -31.43
CA ARG A 107 -9.66 19.20 -31.23
C ARG A 107 -9.21 19.37 -29.77
N PHE A 108 -10.02 18.92 -28.81
CA PHE A 108 -9.69 19.07 -27.40
C PHE A 108 -8.85 17.90 -26.91
N PRO A 109 -7.76 18.16 -26.16
CA PRO A 109 -6.98 17.09 -25.57
C PRO A 109 -7.75 16.41 -24.42
N GLY A 110 -7.50 15.12 -24.26
CA GLY A 110 -7.98 14.32 -23.14
C GLY A 110 -7.17 13.01 -23.04
N PRO A 111 -7.13 12.37 -21.86
CA PRO A 111 -6.53 11.05 -21.72
C PRO A 111 -7.34 10.00 -22.48
N ASN A 112 -6.67 9.02 -23.07
CA ASN A 112 -7.35 7.87 -23.66
C ASN A 112 -8.07 7.07 -22.58
N VAL A 113 -9.37 6.81 -22.79
CA VAL A 113 -10.15 5.90 -21.97
C VAL A 113 -9.78 4.46 -22.32
N LEU A 114 -9.07 3.78 -21.43
CA LEU A 114 -8.43 2.50 -21.74
C LEU A 114 -9.41 1.34 -21.94
N SER A 115 -10.57 1.36 -21.27
CA SER A 115 -11.57 0.30 -21.41
C SER A 115 -12.41 0.38 -22.69
N ASP A 116 -12.14 1.35 -23.54
CA ASP A 116 -12.97 1.77 -24.66
C ASP A 116 -12.16 1.76 -25.95
N ASN A 117 -12.87 1.73 -27.09
CA ASN A 117 -12.24 1.92 -28.38
C ASN A 117 -12.24 3.40 -28.77
N GLN A 118 -11.14 3.89 -29.35
CA GLN A 118 -11.01 5.29 -29.75
C GLN A 118 -11.61 5.52 -31.14
N PHE A 119 -12.41 6.58 -31.28
CA PHE A 119 -13.16 6.85 -32.50
C PHE A 119 -12.46 7.87 -33.40
N ALA A 120 -12.35 7.55 -34.69
CA ALA A 120 -11.90 8.45 -35.76
C ALA A 120 -10.54 9.12 -35.51
N GLY A 121 -9.62 8.45 -34.81
CA GLY A 121 -8.28 8.95 -34.52
C GLY A 121 -8.20 10.04 -33.45
N THR A 122 -9.34 10.42 -32.88
CA THR A 122 -9.42 11.33 -31.73
C THR A 122 -8.89 10.63 -30.47
N ASP A 123 -8.36 11.41 -29.53
CA ASP A 123 -7.85 10.90 -28.26
C ASP A 123 -8.89 11.00 -27.13
N ASN A 124 -9.93 11.82 -27.32
CA ASN A 124 -10.90 12.16 -26.29
C ASN A 124 -12.30 11.60 -26.52
N ILE A 125 -12.59 10.99 -27.68
CA ILE A 125 -13.90 10.39 -27.99
C ILE A 125 -13.75 8.87 -28.12
N SER A 126 -14.32 8.17 -27.15
CA SER A 126 -14.26 6.71 -27.10
C SER A 126 -15.64 6.10 -26.92
N TYR A 127 -15.78 4.81 -27.22
CA TYR A 127 -17.03 4.08 -27.01
C TYR A 127 -16.82 2.68 -26.47
N ARG A 128 -17.86 2.16 -25.84
CA ARG A 128 -17.99 0.74 -25.49
C ARG A 128 -19.44 0.31 -25.36
N TYR A 129 -19.65 -1.00 -25.40
CA TYR A 129 -20.90 -1.60 -24.97
C TYR A 129 -20.84 -1.86 -23.46
N GLY A 130 -21.93 -1.62 -22.73
CA GLY A 130 -21.98 -1.96 -21.31
C GLY A 130 -23.27 -1.52 -20.63
N ILE A 131 -23.31 -1.72 -19.32
CA ILE A 131 -24.44 -1.33 -18.47
C ILE A 131 -24.52 0.21 -18.36
N PHE A 132 -25.74 0.74 -18.32
CA PHE A 132 -26.02 2.18 -18.22
C PHE A 132 -26.19 2.67 -16.78
N GLU A 133 -26.93 1.94 -15.93
CA GLU A 133 -27.13 2.23 -14.51
C GLU A 133 -26.86 1.00 -13.63
N ASN A 134 -26.24 1.22 -12.47
CA ASN A 134 -25.88 0.15 -11.52
C ASN A 134 -27.06 -0.16 -10.59
N LYS A 135 -28.18 -0.65 -11.13
CA LYS A 135 -29.26 -1.22 -10.32
C LYS A 135 -29.03 -2.71 -10.21
N SER A 136 -28.53 -3.16 -9.05
CA SER A 136 -28.47 -4.54 -8.51
C SER A 136 -27.93 -5.68 -9.40
N SER A 137 -27.53 -5.42 -10.64
CA SER A 137 -27.06 -6.40 -11.61
C SER A 137 -25.75 -5.91 -12.25
N GLU A 138 -24.68 -6.66 -12.03
CA GLU A 138 -23.38 -6.46 -12.69
C GLU A 138 -23.31 -7.21 -14.05
N SER A 139 -24.46 -7.62 -14.57
CA SER A 139 -24.54 -8.46 -15.76
C SER A 139 -25.26 -7.82 -16.94
N LEU A 140 -24.74 -8.08 -18.13
CA LEU A 140 -25.38 -7.87 -19.42
C LEU A 140 -26.33 -9.03 -19.72
N PHE A 141 -27.51 -8.74 -20.26
CA PHE A 141 -28.50 -9.71 -20.68
C PHE A 141 -28.66 -9.73 -22.20
N TYR A 142 -28.63 -10.92 -22.79
CA TYR A 142 -28.91 -11.11 -24.21
C TYR A 142 -29.58 -12.46 -24.45
N LYS A 143 -30.77 -12.44 -25.09
CA LYS A 143 -31.57 -13.64 -25.41
C LYS A 143 -31.74 -14.59 -24.20
N GLY A 144 -32.11 -14.04 -23.05
CA GLY A 144 -32.35 -14.80 -21.81
C GLY A 144 -31.10 -15.30 -21.09
N LYS A 145 -29.88 -15.00 -21.59
CA LYS A 145 -28.61 -15.33 -20.93
C LYS A 145 -28.00 -14.11 -20.27
N SER A 146 -27.29 -14.36 -19.16
CA SER A 146 -26.52 -13.38 -18.40
C SER A 146 -25.03 -13.48 -18.75
N TYR A 147 -24.36 -12.34 -18.87
CA TYR A 147 -22.94 -12.20 -19.19
C TYR A 147 -22.33 -11.13 -18.30
N GLU A 148 -21.08 -11.31 -17.84
CA GLU A 148 -20.37 -10.29 -17.07
C GLU A 148 -20.07 -9.03 -17.90
N ASP A 149 -20.30 -7.82 -17.35
CA ASP A 149 -19.82 -6.54 -17.93
C ASP A 149 -18.32 -6.36 -17.62
N LYS A 150 -17.47 -7.10 -18.35
CA LYS A 150 -16.01 -7.05 -18.15
C LYS A 150 -15.46 -5.63 -18.34
N ARG A 151 -14.85 -5.07 -17.29
CA ARG A 151 -14.19 -3.74 -17.30
C ARG A 151 -12.69 -3.94 -17.26
N LEU A 152 -12.11 -4.22 -18.43
CA LEU A 152 -10.68 -4.43 -18.58
C LEU A 152 -10.00 -3.14 -19.06
N PRO A 153 -8.70 -2.94 -18.82
CA PRO A 153 -7.95 -1.76 -19.28
C PRO A 153 -7.60 -1.83 -20.78
N TYR A 154 -8.48 -2.46 -21.57
CA TYR A 154 -8.45 -2.54 -23.02
C TYR A 154 -9.87 -2.82 -23.52
N PHE A 155 -10.15 -2.46 -24.77
CA PHE A 155 -11.46 -2.66 -25.38
C PHE A 155 -11.79 -4.15 -25.56
N VAL A 156 -12.95 -4.56 -25.05
CA VAL A 156 -13.48 -5.92 -25.21
C VAL A 156 -14.96 -5.87 -25.59
N LEU A 157 -15.33 -6.63 -26.61
CA LEU A 157 -16.72 -6.83 -26.97
C LEU A 157 -17.36 -7.90 -26.07
N PRO A 158 -18.62 -7.71 -25.64
CA PRO A 158 -19.40 -8.79 -25.04
C PRO A 158 -19.49 -10.00 -25.99
N PRO A 159 -19.52 -11.25 -25.48
CA PRO A 159 -19.50 -12.46 -26.30
C PRO A 159 -20.62 -12.59 -27.35
N PHE A 160 -21.73 -11.86 -27.15
CA PHE A 160 -22.86 -11.86 -28.07
C PHE A 160 -22.75 -10.82 -29.21
N ILE A 161 -21.75 -9.93 -29.18
CA ILE A 161 -21.45 -8.97 -30.25
C ILE A 161 -20.28 -9.51 -31.05
N LYS A 162 -20.56 -10.06 -32.24
CA LYS A 162 -19.54 -10.70 -33.08
C LYS A 162 -18.53 -9.71 -33.66
N ASN A 163 -18.99 -8.54 -34.11
CA ASN A 163 -18.18 -7.53 -34.78
C ASN A 163 -18.45 -6.15 -34.17
N ASP A 164 -17.41 -5.33 -34.06
CA ASP A 164 -17.56 -3.92 -33.68
C ASP A 164 -18.21 -3.14 -34.83
N PRO A 165 -19.43 -2.59 -34.66
CA PRO A 165 -20.15 -1.88 -35.72
C PRO A 165 -19.46 -0.57 -36.14
N PHE A 166 -18.48 -0.09 -35.38
CA PHE A 166 -17.78 1.16 -35.64
C PHE A 166 -16.31 0.94 -36.03
N ALA A 167 -15.86 -0.32 -36.19
CA ALA A 167 -14.46 -0.68 -36.47
C ALA A 167 -13.83 0.07 -37.65
N LYS A 168 -14.61 0.37 -38.70
CA LYS A 168 -14.12 1.10 -39.88
C LYS A 168 -13.66 2.54 -39.62
N TYR A 169 -14.00 3.09 -38.46
CA TYR A 169 -13.57 4.42 -38.02
C TYR A 169 -12.44 4.36 -36.99
N VAL A 170 -11.94 3.17 -36.66
CA VAL A 170 -10.87 2.98 -35.68
C VAL A 170 -9.56 2.94 -36.43
N TYR A 171 -8.65 3.85 -36.08
CA TYR A 171 -7.34 3.96 -36.71
C TYR A 171 -6.26 3.49 -35.73
N PRO A 172 -5.70 2.28 -35.90
CA PRO A 172 -4.64 1.80 -35.02
C PRO A 172 -3.40 2.66 -35.19
N LYS A 173 -2.98 3.35 -34.11
CA LYS A 173 -1.74 4.12 -34.07
C LYS A 173 -0.58 3.17 -33.76
N LYS A 174 0.19 2.75 -34.77
CA LYS A 174 1.44 2.01 -34.52
C LYS A 174 2.57 3.00 -34.20
N SER A 175 3.35 2.71 -33.17
CA SER A 175 4.55 3.48 -32.86
C SER A 175 5.59 3.27 -33.96
N THR A 176 6.13 4.35 -34.51
CA THR A 176 7.28 4.32 -35.43
C THR A 176 8.61 4.55 -34.72
N ASP A 177 8.56 4.89 -33.43
CA ASP A 177 9.72 5.26 -32.63
C ASP A 177 10.76 4.11 -32.57
N PRO A 178 12.05 4.37 -32.85
CA PRO A 178 13.10 3.35 -32.80
C PRO A 178 13.26 2.69 -31.43
N HIS A 179 13.05 3.43 -30.33
CA HIS A 179 13.11 2.84 -28.99
C HIS A 179 12.04 1.78 -28.81
N TRP A 180 10.81 2.06 -29.24
CA TRP A 180 9.69 1.11 -29.15
C TRP A 180 9.98 -0.22 -29.84
N LYS A 181 10.62 -0.19 -31.02
CA LYS A 181 10.98 -1.40 -31.77
C LYS A 181 12.04 -2.26 -31.08
N ASN A 182 12.84 -1.66 -30.22
CA ASN A 182 13.96 -2.30 -29.52
C ASN A 182 13.61 -2.71 -28.08
N LEU A 183 12.36 -2.55 -27.67
CA LEU A 183 11.86 -2.95 -26.35
C LEU A 183 11.21 -4.32 -26.42
N HIS A 184 11.53 -5.16 -25.45
CA HIS A 184 10.80 -6.39 -25.16
C HIS A 184 10.29 -6.33 -23.73
N ILE A 185 8.97 -6.21 -23.56
CA ILE A 185 8.33 -6.09 -22.24
C ILE A 185 7.91 -7.48 -21.76
N GLU A 186 8.44 -7.89 -20.61
CA GLU A 186 8.16 -9.19 -20.00
C GLU A 186 6.99 -9.13 -19.02
N GLY A 187 6.78 -7.98 -18.39
CA GLY A 187 5.71 -7.81 -17.42
C GLY A 187 5.62 -6.40 -16.85
N ALA A 188 4.75 -6.23 -15.86
CA ALA A 188 4.52 -4.96 -15.17
C ALA A 188 4.66 -5.13 -13.65
N TYR A 189 5.40 -4.22 -13.02
CA TYR A 189 5.43 -4.08 -11.57
C TYR A 189 4.18 -3.37 -11.05
N LYS A 190 3.76 -2.30 -11.76
CA LYS A 190 2.63 -1.46 -11.35
C LYS A 190 1.90 -0.92 -12.55
N SER A 191 0.63 -0.62 -12.35
CA SER A 191 -0.27 -0.14 -13.39
C SER A 191 -1.34 0.74 -12.75
N THR A 192 -1.29 2.04 -13.02
CA THR A 192 -2.28 3.03 -12.56
C THR A 192 -2.81 3.83 -13.74
N LEU A 193 -3.77 4.75 -13.54
CA LEU A 193 -4.23 5.65 -14.61
C LEU A 193 -3.10 6.51 -15.17
N GLY A 194 -2.22 7.03 -14.31
CA GLY A 194 -1.07 7.86 -14.70
C GLY A 194 -0.04 7.13 -15.56
N GLY A 195 0.03 5.80 -15.50
CA GLY A 195 0.95 5.01 -16.30
C GLY A 195 1.32 3.69 -15.65
N GLY A 196 2.05 2.85 -16.38
CA GLY A 196 2.66 1.64 -15.86
C GLY A 196 4.16 1.75 -15.56
N VAL A 197 4.62 0.85 -14.72
CA VAL A 197 6.05 0.55 -14.52
C VAL A 197 6.25 -0.89 -14.98
N TYR A 198 7.06 -1.06 -16.02
CA TYR A 198 7.27 -2.33 -16.71
C TYR A 198 8.73 -2.79 -16.57
N TYR A 199 8.97 -4.08 -16.75
CA TYR A 199 10.32 -4.64 -16.84
C TYR A 199 10.46 -5.49 -18.10
N GLY A 200 11.70 -5.62 -18.55
CA GLY A 200 12.06 -6.42 -19.70
C GLY A 200 13.45 -6.09 -20.20
N THR A 201 13.66 -6.17 -21.52
CA THR A 201 14.95 -5.91 -22.15
C THR A 201 14.90 -4.77 -23.19
N TYR A 202 16.02 -4.08 -23.35
CA TYR A 202 16.24 -3.05 -24.35
C TYR A 202 17.49 -3.36 -25.18
N LEU A 203 17.41 -3.19 -26.49
CA LEU A 203 18.49 -3.55 -27.43
C LEU A 203 18.94 -5.02 -27.23
N LYS A 204 17.96 -5.92 -27.10
CA LYS A 204 18.08 -7.38 -26.89
C LYS A 204 18.64 -7.86 -25.55
N GLU A 205 19.53 -7.11 -24.90
CA GLU A 205 20.29 -7.65 -23.75
C GLU A 205 20.21 -6.82 -22.47
N LYS A 206 19.95 -5.50 -22.56
CA LYS A 206 19.98 -4.65 -21.36
C LYS A 206 18.71 -4.84 -20.55
N LEU A 207 18.83 -5.31 -19.31
CA LEU A 207 17.71 -5.34 -18.37
C LEU A 207 17.26 -3.93 -18.03
N ILE A 208 15.96 -3.67 -18.15
CA ILE A 208 15.40 -2.33 -17.99
C ILE A 208 14.19 -2.30 -17.07
N VAL A 209 13.93 -1.09 -16.57
CA VAL A 209 12.61 -0.64 -16.10
C VAL A 209 12.11 0.42 -17.08
N LEU A 210 10.90 0.23 -17.61
CA LEU A 210 10.22 1.22 -18.45
C LEU A 210 9.13 1.91 -17.62
N LYS A 211 9.22 3.22 -17.42
CA LYS A 211 8.18 4.00 -16.75
C LYS A 211 7.35 4.79 -17.77
N GLU A 212 6.03 4.64 -17.75
CA GLU A 212 5.07 5.37 -18.59
C GLU A 212 4.51 6.58 -17.83
N GLY A 213 4.33 7.70 -18.54
CA GLY A 213 3.53 8.84 -18.13
C GLY A 213 2.45 9.09 -19.18
N ARG A 214 1.17 8.95 -18.79
CA ARG A 214 0.05 9.11 -19.71
C ARG A 214 -0.35 10.55 -19.90
N PHE A 215 -0.67 10.88 -21.14
CA PHE A 215 -1.13 12.20 -21.51
C PHE A 215 -2.46 12.55 -20.83
N GLY A 216 -2.60 13.80 -20.38
CA GLY A 216 -3.86 14.32 -19.85
C GLY A 216 -4.27 13.80 -18.46
N VAL A 217 -3.41 13.01 -17.79
CA VAL A 217 -3.64 12.51 -16.43
C VAL A 217 -2.77 13.28 -15.42
N GLY A 218 -3.36 13.65 -14.29
CA GLY A 218 -2.76 14.49 -13.24
C GLY A 218 -2.98 15.99 -13.46
N ILE A 219 -2.59 16.79 -12.47
CA ILE A 219 -2.84 18.24 -12.41
C ILE A 219 -1.55 18.95 -12.03
N GLY A 220 -1.28 20.12 -12.63
CA GLY A 220 -0.08 20.89 -12.30
C GLY A 220 1.22 20.09 -12.48
N THR A 221 2.05 20.04 -11.44
CA THR A 221 3.30 19.27 -11.40
C THR A 221 3.07 17.77 -11.25
N ASP A 222 1.89 17.35 -10.79
CA ASP A 222 1.48 15.93 -10.65
C ASP A 222 1.02 15.29 -11.95
N GLN A 223 1.13 16.00 -13.08
CA GLN A 223 0.90 15.41 -14.38
C GLN A 223 1.87 14.25 -14.64
N ALA A 224 1.35 13.11 -15.08
CA ALA A 224 2.15 11.90 -15.23
C ALA A 224 3.34 12.08 -16.19
N ILE A 225 3.14 12.79 -17.30
CA ILE A 225 4.22 13.14 -18.23
C ILE A 225 5.23 14.09 -17.57
N ALA A 226 4.77 15.09 -16.80
CA ALA A 226 5.64 16.05 -16.14
C ALA A 226 6.56 15.34 -15.13
N LYS A 227 6.01 14.46 -14.29
CA LYS A 227 6.77 13.63 -13.34
C LYS A 227 7.83 12.77 -14.03
N ARG A 228 7.50 12.12 -15.16
CA ARG A 228 8.48 11.31 -15.92
C ARG A 228 9.57 12.13 -16.60
N LYS A 229 9.24 13.32 -17.12
CA LYS A 229 10.24 14.25 -17.68
C LYS A 229 11.16 14.79 -16.60
N ASN A 230 10.60 15.18 -15.45
CA ASN A 230 11.37 15.59 -14.28
C ASN A 230 12.33 14.48 -13.83
N GLU A 231 11.83 13.26 -13.70
CA GLU A 231 12.64 12.10 -13.35
C GLU A 231 13.82 11.89 -14.31
N CYS A 232 13.60 12.00 -15.62
CA CYS A 232 14.65 11.93 -16.64
C CYS A 232 15.73 13.00 -16.40
N GLN A 233 15.33 14.26 -16.22
CA GLN A 233 16.26 15.38 -16.01
C GLN A 233 17.09 15.23 -14.72
N ILE A 234 16.45 14.78 -13.64
CA ILE A 234 17.12 14.53 -12.37
C ILE A 234 18.13 13.39 -12.51
N LEU A 235 17.74 12.26 -13.11
CA LEU A 235 18.62 11.11 -13.29
C LEU A 235 19.80 11.41 -14.22
N ASP A 236 19.59 12.18 -15.29
CA ASP A 236 20.66 12.63 -16.19
C ASP A 236 21.71 13.48 -15.44
N LYS A 237 21.29 14.32 -14.49
CA LYS A 237 22.20 15.09 -13.63
C LYS A 237 22.95 14.21 -12.63
N LEU A 238 22.33 13.12 -12.17
CA LEU A 238 22.90 12.19 -11.18
C LEU A 238 23.87 11.16 -11.77
N GLN A 239 23.75 10.81 -13.06
CA GLN A 239 24.74 10.02 -13.81
C GLN A 239 25.03 8.61 -13.24
N GLY A 240 24.01 7.87 -12.80
CA GLY A 240 24.11 6.41 -12.65
C GLY A 240 24.85 5.83 -11.44
N LYS A 241 25.41 6.64 -10.53
CA LYS A 241 26.23 6.16 -9.39
C LYS A 241 25.41 5.40 -8.33
N HIS A 242 24.43 6.07 -7.74
CA HIS A 242 23.51 5.50 -6.74
C HIS A 242 22.07 5.44 -7.26
N TYR A 243 21.90 5.62 -8.56
CA TYR A 243 20.63 5.85 -9.22
C TYR A 243 20.61 5.11 -10.56
N PRO A 244 19.43 4.74 -11.09
CA PRO A 244 19.33 4.17 -12.43
C PRO A 244 19.91 5.09 -13.50
N LEU A 245 20.64 4.53 -14.47
CA LEU A 245 20.99 5.26 -15.70
C LEU A 245 19.76 5.42 -16.61
N VAL A 246 19.62 6.59 -17.22
CA VAL A 246 18.69 6.81 -18.33
C VAL A 246 19.29 6.19 -19.59
N LEU A 247 18.58 5.23 -20.17
CA LEU A 247 19.00 4.54 -21.41
C LEU A 247 18.29 5.10 -22.65
N GLY A 248 17.21 5.84 -22.45
CA GLY A 248 16.46 6.51 -23.50
C GLY A 248 15.12 7.01 -22.99
N ASN A 249 14.50 7.90 -23.74
CA ASN A 249 13.13 8.33 -23.54
C ASN A 249 12.50 8.60 -24.90
N PHE A 250 11.18 8.44 -24.99
CA PHE A 250 10.45 8.64 -26.23
C PHE A 250 8.97 8.94 -25.97
N THR A 251 8.29 9.48 -26.98
CA THR A 251 6.85 9.72 -26.92
C THR A 251 6.15 8.94 -28.03
N THR A 252 5.13 8.16 -27.68
CA THR A 252 4.31 7.47 -28.66
C THR A 252 2.87 7.39 -28.19
N GLN A 253 1.92 7.51 -29.12
CA GLN A 253 0.50 7.59 -28.81
C GLN A 253 0.19 8.64 -27.71
N ASN A 254 0.89 9.79 -27.79
CA ASN A 254 0.87 10.90 -26.82
C ASN A 254 1.44 10.60 -25.42
N ASN A 255 1.75 9.35 -25.10
CA ASN A 255 2.33 8.98 -23.81
C ASN A 255 3.86 9.14 -23.84
N TYR A 256 4.43 9.53 -22.71
CA TYR A 256 5.87 9.62 -22.52
C TYR A 256 6.39 8.35 -21.85
N TYR A 257 7.51 7.83 -22.34
CA TYR A 257 8.15 6.63 -21.83
C TYR A 257 9.61 6.92 -21.47
N LEU A 258 10.02 6.47 -20.29
CA LEU A 258 11.37 6.59 -19.76
C LEU A 258 11.97 5.20 -19.60
N ILE A 259 13.08 4.93 -20.28
CA ILE A 259 13.83 3.66 -20.23
C ILE A 259 14.98 3.83 -19.25
N LEU A 260 14.92 3.09 -18.15
CA LEU A 260 15.93 3.10 -17.10
C LEU A 260 16.66 1.77 -17.02
N GLN A 261 17.93 1.81 -16.63
CA GLN A 261 18.66 0.62 -16.19
C GLN A 261 17.90 -0.06 -15.04
N LYS A 262 17.74 -1.39 -15.12
CA LYS A 262 17.20 -2.16 -13.99
C LYS A 262 18.25 -2.28 -12.89
N ILE A 263 17.92 -1.81 -11.70
CA ILE A 263 18.69 -2.07 -10.48
C ILE A 263 18.16 -3.35 -9.85
N THR A 264 19.07 -4.27 -9.50
CA THR A 264 18.75 -5.51 -8.80
C THR A 264 19.04 -5.37 -7.31
N GLY A 265 18.11 -5.81 -6.47
CA GLY A 265 18.24 -5.76 -5.02
C GLY A 265 16.90 -6.01 -4.35
N LEU A 266 16.92 -6.06 -3.04
CA LEU A 266 15.70 -6.06 -2.22
C LEU A 266 15.35 -4.62 -1.85
N THR A 267 14.07 -4.31 -1.70
CA THR A 267 13.69 -3.04 -1.05
C THR A 267 14.27 -2.99 0.36
N TYR A 268 14.50 -1.79 0.91
CA TYR A 268 14.97 -1.59 2.28
C TYR A 268 14.12 -2.39 3.29
N TYR A 269 12.80 -2.40 3.08
CA TYR A 269 11.88 -3.16 3.92
C TYR A 269 12.12 -4.67 3.82
N GLU A 270 12.18 -5.23 2.60
CA GLU A 270 12.41 -6.66 2.40
C GLU A 270 13.78 -7.09 2.96
N TYR A 271 14.82 -6.30 2.72
CA TYR A 271 16.17 -6.59 3.20
C TYR A 271 16.20 -6.70 4.72
N PHE A 272 15.63 -5.74 5.45
CA PHE A 272 15.64 -5.73 6.92
C PHE A 272 14.53 -6.56 7.56
N ALA A 273 13.49 -6.95 6.82
CA ALA A 273 12.53 -7.96 7.28
C ALA A 273 13.16 -9.36 7.36
N THR A 274 14.27 -9.59 6.64
CA THR A 274 15.02 -10.86 6.67
C THR A 274 16.31 -10.73 7.46
N ASN A 275 17.07 -9.65 7.27
CA ASN A 275 18.44 -9.51 7.79
C ASN A 275 18.57 -8.46 8.89
N GLY A 276 17.48 -7.83 9.34
CA GLY A 276 17.55 -6.67 10.22
C GLY A 276 17.84 -6.99 11.68
N PRO A 277 18.46 -6.07 12.44
CA PRO A 277 18.90 -6.34 13.81
C PRO A 277 17.74 -6.71 14.75
N VAL A 278 16.55 -6.23 14.41
CA VAL A 278 15.29 -6.44 15.15
C VAL A 278 14.71 -7.84 14.95
N VAL A 279 15.00 -8.50 13.81
CA VAL A 279 14.34 -9.75 13.41
C VAL A 279 15.25 -10.97 13.53
N VAL A 280 16.57 -10.79 13.42
CA VAL A 280 17.55 -11.89 13.51
C VAL A 280 17.74 -12.38 14.95
N GLU A 281 18.44 -13.51 15.10
CA GLU A 281 18.81 -14.05 16.40
C GLU A 281 19.76 -13.15 17.18
N LYS A 282 19.77 -13.30 18.51
CA LYS A 282 20.63 -12.51 19.42
C LYS A 282 22.12 -12.66 19.11
N ASN A 283 22.59 -13.88 18.82
CA ASN A 283 23.98 -14.17 18.42
C ASN A 283 24.36 -13.57 17.05
N LEU A 284 23.40 -13.34 16.15
CA LEU A 284 23.63 -12.71 14.85
C LEU A 284 23.39 -11.19 14.86
N CYS A 285 22.84 -10.66 15.95
CA CYS A 285 22.37 -9.28 16.04
C CYS A 285 23.51 -8.26 15.86
N GLU A 286 24.70 -8.48 16.42
CA GLU A 286 25.84 -7.55 16.23
C GLU A 286 26.34 -7.51 14.77
N LYS A 287 26.36 -8.67 14.10
CA LYS A 287 26.69 -8.75 12.66
C LYS A 287 25.63 -8.01 11.85
N SER A 288 24.35 -8.30 12.10
CA SER A 288 23.24 -7.63 11.44
C SER A 288 23.24 -6.11 11.69
N MET A 289 23.62 -5.67 12.90
CA MET A 289 23.79 -4.25 13.23
C MET A 289 24.95 -3.63 12.45
N THR A 290 26.03 -4.39 12.21
CA THR A 290 27.12 -3.95 11.33
C THR A 290 26.63 -3.76 9.90
N ASP A 291 25.89 -4.73 9.35
CA ASP A 291 25.29 -4.63 8.02
C ASP A 291 24.32 -3.45 7.93
N PHE A 292 23.50 -3.24 8.96
CA PHE A 292 22.60 -2.09 9.08
C PHE A 292 23.35 -0.76 9.02
N ILE A 293 24.42 -0.61 9.81
CA ILE A 293 25.27 0.60 9.79
C ILE A 293 25.86 0.85 8.40
N GLU A 294 26.33 -0.19 7.71
CA GLU A 294 26.89 -0.07 6.36
C GLU A 294 25.84 0.40 5.35
N VAL A 295 24.64 -0.18 5.38
CA VAL A 295 23.51 0.26 4.55
C VAL A 295 23.14 1.73 4.84
N ILE A 296 23.12 2.14 6.11
CA ILE A 296 22.85 3.55 6.47
C ILE A 296 23.95 4.49 5.97
N LYS A 297 25.23 4.11 6.04
CA LYS A 297 26.33 4.89 5.46
C LYS A 297 26.20 5.03 3.94
N ASN A 298 25.82 3.95 3.26
CA ASN A 298 25.58 3.98 1.82
C ASN A 298 24.38 4.87 1.48
N LEU A 299 23.28 4.79 2.24
CA LEU A 299 22.12 5.68 2.09
C LEU A 299 22.49 7.16 2.29
N ILE A 300 23.27 7.48 3.32
CA ILE A 300 23.78 8.86 3.52
C ILE A 300 24.61 9.31 2.32
N SER A 301 25.42 8.41 1.75
CA SER A 301 26.22 8.71 0.55
C SER A 301 25.35 8.98 -0.69
N VAL A 302 24.24 8.25 -0.85
CA VAL A 302 23.23 8.51 -1.89
C VAL A 302 22.69 9.94 -1.74
N VAL A 303 22.13 10.27 -0.58
CA VAL A 303 21.53 11.59 -0.32
C VAL A 303 22.54 12.72 -0.47
N ALA A 304 23.73 12.57 0.13
CA ALA A 304 24.79 13.57 0.02
C ALA A 304 25.25 13.80 -1.42
N TYR A 305 25.23 12.75 -2.26
CA TYR A 305 25.56 12.89 -3.68
C TYR A 305 24.51 13.70 -4.44
N ALA A 306 23.22 13.46 -4.22
CA ALA A 306 22.15 14.31 -4.79
C ALA A 306 22.27 15.77 -4.34
N HIS A 307 22.50 16.00 -3.04
CA HIS A 307 22.62 17.35 -2.49
C HIS A 307 23.78 18.12 -3.13
N ARG A 308 24.96 17.48 -3.29
CA ARG A 308 26.10 18.07 -4.02
C ARG A 308 25.80 18.40 -5.49
N LYS A 309 24.81 17.75 -6.11
CA LYS A 309 24.35 18.03 -7.46
C LYS A 309 23.23 19.08 -7.51
N GLY A 310 22.87 19.68 -6.36
CA GLY A 310 21.81 20.67 -6.25
C GLY A 310 20.41 20.05 -6.26
N ILE A 311 20.26 18.79 -5.87
CA ILE A 311 19.00 18.04 -5.95
C ILE A 311 18.51 17.66 -4.55
N ILE A 312 17.21 17.78 -4.30
CA ILE A 312 16.50 17.26 -3.13
C ILE A 312 15.63 16.09 -3.59
N LEU A 313 15.77 14.92 -2.97
CA LEU A 313 15.12 13.68 -3.43
C LEU A 313 13.63 13.65 -3.11
N ARG A 314 13.26 14.14 -1.92
CA ARG A 314 11.89 14.33 -1.39
C ARG A 314 11.08 13.07 -1.14
N ASP A 315 11.22 11.97 -1.88
CA ASP A 315 10.46 10.73 -1.60
C ASP A 315 11.32 9.57 -1.08
N ILE A 316 12.12 9.86 -0.04
CA ILE A 316 12.91 8.83 0.65
C ILE A 316 12.00 8.00 1.56
N ASN A 317 11.78 6.74 1.18
CA ASN A 317 10.99 5.76 1.91
C ASN A 317 11.45 4.33 1.54
N PRO A 318 11.03 3.27 2.26
CA PRO A 318 11.55 1.92 2.06
C PRO A 318 11.31 1.33 0.66
N ALA A 319 10.28 1.76 -0.04
CA ALA A 319 9.94 1.24 -1.37
C ALA A 319 10.83 1.82 -2.48
N ASN A 320 11.40 3.00 -2.26
CA ASN A 320 12.25 3.70 -3.23
C ASN A 320 13.75 3.46 -3.00
N VAL A 321 14.12 2.73 -1.94
CA VAL A 321 15.50 2.40 -1.59
C VAL A 321 15.72 0.91 -1.79
N LEU A 322 16.63 0.55 -2.69
CA LEU A 322 17.05 -0.84 -2.90
C LEU A 322 18.42 -1.08 -2.26
N VAL A 323 18.59 -2.30 -1.74
CA VAL A 323 19.83 -2.80 -1.14
C VAL A 323 20.28 -4.03 -1.93
N ASP A 324 21.50 -3.98 -2.46
CA ASP A 324 22.15 -5.17 -3.03
C ASP A 324 22.50 -6.14 -1.91
N THR A 325 22.02 -7.38 -1.99
CA THR A 325 22.18 -8.36 -0.91
C THR A 325 23.60 -8.89 -0.74
N ARG A 326 24.45 -8.74 -1.76
CA ARG A 326 25.84 -9.22 -1.77
C ARG A 326 26.80 -8.11 -1.36
N THR A 327 26.61 -6.90 -1.86
CA THR A 327 27.53 -5.77 -1.65
C THR A 327 27.04 -4.79 -0.59
N ARG A 328 25.76 -4.82 -0.21
CA ARG A 328 25.08 -3.83 0.64
C ARG A 328 25.08 -2.41 0.05
N GLU A 329 25.39 -2.28 -1.24
CA GLU A 329 25.22 -1.01 -1.96
C GLU A 329 23.76 -0.59 -1.96
N VAL A 330 23.55 0.72 -1.87
CA VAL A 330 22.23 1.33 -1.79
C VAL A 330 21.95 2.14 -3.04
N TYR A 331 20.75 1.97 -3.57
CA TYR A 331 20.27 2.66 -4.76
C TYR A 331 18.92 3.32 -4.48
N PHE A 332 18.74 4.53 -5.02
CA PHE A 332 17.45 5.23 -4.99
C PHE A 332 16.83 5.23 -6.39
N ILE A 333 15.62 4.70 -6.51
CA ILE A 333 15.05 4.27 -7.81
C ILE A 333 13.85 5.09 -8.31
N ASP A 334 13.40 6.10 -7.56
CA ASP A 334 12.29 6.96 -7.98
C ASP A 334 12.58 8.44 -7.72
N CYS A 335 12.95 9.16 -8.78
CA CYS A 335 13.28 10.59 -8.73
C CYS A 335 12.15 11.47 -9.29
N ALA A 336 10.93 10.94 -9.45
CA ALA A 336 9.83 11.66 -10.05
C ALA A 336 9.41 12.92 -9.28
N ASP A 337 9.54 12.87 -7.95
CA ASP A 337 9.19 13.94 -7.02
C ASP A 337 10.39 14.78 -6.57
N SER A 338 11.59 14.41 -7.01
CA SER A 338 12.82 15.14 -6.72
C SER A 338 12.83 16.49 -7.41
N ILE A 339 13.51 17.47 -6.82
CA ILE A 339 13.57 18.83 -7.35
C ILE A 339 15.00 19.37 -7.31
N PHE A 340 15.27 20.38 -8.14
CA PHE A 340 16.46 21.21 -7.97
C PHE A 340 16.25 22.18 -6.81
N ILE A 341 17.30 22.45 -6.04
CA ILE A 341 17.23 23.30 -4.83
C ILE A 341 16.69 24.71 -5.11
N ASP A 342 16.99 25.26 -6.29
CA ASP A 342 16.55 26.60 -6.70
C ASP A 342 15.14 26.62 -7.32
N SER A 343 14.46 25.46 -7.38
CA SER A 343 13.12 25.39 -7.94
C SER A 343 12.08 25.90 -6.94
N GLN A 344 11.13 26.71 -7.44
CA GLN A 344 9.97 27.11 -6.65
C GLN A 344 8.94 25.99 -6.66
N SER A 345 8.97 25.13 -5.63
CA SER A 345 7.95 24.12 -5.38
C SER A 345 7.17 24.46 -4.11
N CYS A 346 5.84 24.47 -4.21
CA CYS A 346 4.94 24.52 -3.05
C CYS A 346 4.39 23.13 -2.69
N GLU A 347 4.76 22.10 -3.45
CA GLU A 347 4.28 20.73 -3.27
C GLU A 347 4.89 20.12 -1.99
N LYS A 348 4.15 19.25 -1.32
CA LYS A 348 4.58 18.56 -0.09
C LYS A 348 4.41 17.06 -0.29
N ILE A 349 5.50 16.32 -0.41
CA ILE A 349 5.46 14.87 -0.60
C ILE A 349 5.16 14.18 0.73
N LYS A 350 3.94 13.64 0.83
CA LYS A 350 3.43 12.95 2.02
C LYS A 350 3.39 11.46 1.79
N THR A 351 4.41 10.78 2.31
CA THR A 351 4.49 9.33 2.32
C THR A 351 4.09 8.81 3.70
N LEU A 352 3.26 7.77 3.71
CA LEU A 352 2.74 7.11 4.91
C LEU A 352 3.87 6.80 5.91
N TRP A 353 3.80 7.32 7.14
CA TRP A 353 4.83 7.19 8.21
C TRP A 353 6.19 7.88 7.94
N TYR A 354 6.26 8.70 6.89
CA TYR A 354 7.44 9.48 6.48
C TYR A 354 7.04 10.96 6.22
N THR A 355 6.14 11.54 7.02
CA THR A 355 5.68 12.94 6.91
C THR A 355 6.39 13.90 7.85
N ILE A 356 6.86 15.05 7.35
CA ILE A 356 7.76 15.99 8.08
C ILE A 356 7.02 17.21 8.60
N PRO A 357 7.60 17.92 9.59
CA PRO A 357 7.18 19.27 9.92
C PRO A 357 7.19 20.18 8.68
N GLU A 358 6.17 21.04 8.55
CA GLU A 358 5.94 21.78 7.31
C GLU A 358 7.13 22.63 6.84
N LYS A 359 7.84 23.24 7.79
CA LYS A 359 8.99 24.12 7.55
C LYS A 359 10.19 23.43 6.87
N ARG A 360 10.23 22.09 6.84
CA ARG A 360 11.35 21.33 6.28
C ARG A 360 11.13 20.94 4.81
N TYR A 361 9.91 21.01 4.29
CA TYR A 361 9.64 20.64 2.90
C TYR A 361 10.42 21.48 1.90
N ASN A 362 10.85 20.85 0.81
CA ASN A 362 11.60 21.48 -0.29
C ASN A 362 12.97 22.04 0.14
N THR A 363 13.57 21.49 1.20
CA THR A 363 14.94 21.80 1.66
C THR A 363 15.76 20.52 1.76
N TYR A 364 17.08 20.61 1.85
CA TYR A 364 17.92 19.43 2.16
C TYR A 364 17.53 18.74 3.48
N ALA A 365 16.95 19.50 4.41
CA ALA A 365 16.47 19.01 5.69
C ALA A 365 15.31 18.01 5.56
N GLU A 366 14.52 18.08 4.47
CA GLU A 366 13.48 17.09 4.16
C GLU A 366 14.08 15.68 4.00
N ASP A 367 15.14 15.56 3.21
CA ASP A 367 15.77 14.27 2.94
C ASP A 367 16.44 13.70 4.18
N TRP A 368 17.18 14.52 4.95
CA TRP A 368 17.85 14.07 6.17
C TRP A 368 16.87 13.60 7.24
N THR A 369 15.72 14.26 7.39
CA THR A 369 14.68 13.76 8.30
C THR A 369 14.10 12.43 7.82
N LYS A 370 13.93 12.24 6.51
CA LYS A 370 13.44 10.96 5.96
C LYS A 370 14.44 9.83 6.14
N VAL A 371 15.75 10.11 6.08
CA VAL A 371 16.81 9.16 6.49
C VAL A 371 16.69 8.82 7.98
N ALA A 372 16.45 9.80 8.85
CA ALA A 372 16.23 9.54 10.28
C ALA A 372 15.05 8.58 10.50
N TRP A 373 13.94 8.73 9.78
CA TRP A 373 12.82 7.79 9.90
C TRP A 373 13.08 6.41 9.34
N LEU A 374 13.90 6.28 8.29
CA LEU A 374 14.32 4.95 7.84
C LEU A 374 15.11 4.24 8.94
N ILE A 375 15.98 4.95 9.68
CA ILE A 375 16.69 4.39 10.83
C ILE A 375 15.70 3.99 11.93
N LEU A 376 14.74 4.87 12.26
CA LEU A 376 13.68 4.57 13.24
C LEU A 376 12.86 3.35 12.83
N ASP A 377 12.54 3.19 11.54
CA ASP A 377 11.82 2.02 11.04
C ASP A 377 12.68 0.75 11.14
N GLY A 378 13.94 0.82 10.74
CA GLY A 378 14.88 -0.30 10.76
C GLY A 378 15.16 -0.84 12.17
N LEU A 379 15.22 0.04 13.17
CA LEU A 379 15.57 -0.32 14.55
C LEU A 379 14.37 -0.49 15.48
N GLY A 380 13.18 -0.03 15.10
CA GLY A 380 12.02 -0.05 15.99
C GLY A 380 10.64 0.14 15.37
N GLY A 381 10.51 0.67 14.16
CA GLY A 381 9.20 0.96 13.56
C GLY A 381 8.44 2.13 14.21
N VAL A 382 9.09 2.94 15.04
CA VAL A 382 8.43 3.98 15.84
C VAL A 382 8.02 5.21 15.03
N ASN A 383 8.52 5.37 13.81
CA ASN A 383 8.10 6.40 12.86
C ASN A 383 6.60 6.30 12.52
N ARG A 384 5.98 5.14 12.73
CA ARG A 384 4.52 4.96 12.57
C ARG A 384 3.70 5.83 13.52
N ASN A 385 4.29 6.29 14.63
CA ASN A 385 3.64 7.19 15.58
C ASN A 385 3.57 8.65 15.09
N LEU A 386 4.28 9.04 14.02
CA LEU A 386 4.38 10.45 13.57
C LEU A 386 3.04 11.09 13.20
N CYS A 387 2.00 10.32 12.91
CA CYS A 387 0.67 10.87 12.62
C CYS A 387 -0.05 11.38 13.89
N LEU A 388 0.32 10.88 15.08
CA LEU A 388 -0.31 11.21 16.37
C LEU A 388 0.65 11.88 17.35
N ALA A 389 1.94 11.58 17.25
CA ALA A 389 2.98 12.03 18.16
C ALA A 389 3.87 13.09 17.50
N ASN A 390 4.29 14.06 18.31
CA ASN A 390 5.34 15.00 17.92
C ASN A 390 6.73 14.33 17.95
N TYR A 391 7.73 15.00 17.40
CA TYR A 391 9.09 14.46 17.32
C TYR A 391 9.67 14.08 18.69
N THR A 392 9.46 14.91 19.72
CA THR A 392 9.95 14.63 21.09
C THR A 392 9.38 13.32 21.63
N GLN A 393 8.06 13.13 21.49
CA GLN A 393 7.39 11.89 21.89
C GLN A 393 7.93 10.68 21.08
N VAL A 394 8.12 10.82 19.77
CA VAL A 394 8.70 9.74 18.94
C VAL A 394 10.12 9.39 19.39
N ARG A 395 10.94 10.40 19.74
CA ARG A 395 12.30 10.20 20.26
C ARG A 395 12.31 9.49 21.61
N GLU A 396 11.38 9.84 22.50
CA GLU A 396 11.21 9.17 23.79
C GLU A 396 10.81 7.70 23.62
N ILE A 397 9.82 7.41 22.76
CA ILE A 397 9.43 6.03 22.44
C ILE A 397 10.63 5.28 21.86
N PHE A 398 11.35 5.89 20.92
CA PHE A 398 12.55 5.29 20.33
C PHE A 398 13.60 4.94 21.40
N SER A 399 13.83 5.84 22.36
CA SER A 399 14.74 5.60 23.48
C SER A 399 14.31 4.40 24.32
N LYS A 400 13.00 4.21 24.57
CA LYS A 400 12.48 3.03 25.26
C LYS A 400 12.70 1.76 24.43
N VAL A 401 12.45 1.84 23.11
CA VAL A 401 12.59 0.71 22.18
C VAL A 401 14.04 0.23 22.07
N ILE A 402 15.00 1.12 21.83
CA ILE A 402 16.41 0.73 21.72
C ILE A 402 16.91 0.12 23.05
N LYS A 403 16.47 0.66 24.20
CA LYS A 403 16.78 0.09 25.51
C LYS A 403 16.17 -1.31 25.68
N TYR A 404 14.91 -1.50 25.29
CA TYR A 404 14.23 -2.79 25.33
C TYR A 404 14.92 -3.84 24.45
N GLN A 405 15.41 -3.41 23.29
CA GLN A 405 16.14 -4.25 22.33
C GLN A 405 17.60 -4.50 22.73
N GLY A 406 18.14 -3.74 23.69
CA GLY A 406 19.55 -3.77 24.05
C GLY A 406 20.48 -3.07 23.06
N PHE A 407 19.95 -2.23 22.19
CA PHE A 407 20.75 -1.44 21.24
C PHE A 407 21.36 -0.20 21.91
N SER A 408 22.48 0.28 21.35
CA SER A 408 23.19 1.46 21.85
C SER A 408 22.32 2.72 21.87
N SER A 409 22.36 3.47 22.97
CA SER A 409 21.71 4.79 23.08
C SER A 409 22.32 5.84 22.14
N ASN A 410 23.52 5.60 21.59
CA ASN A 410 24.17 6.51 20.65
C ASN A 410 23.38 6.69 19.34
N TRP A 411 22.47 5.77 19.01
CA TRP A 411 21.52 5.95 17.90
C TRP A 411 20.65 7.21 18.07
N LEU A 412 20.35 7.63 19.30
CA LEU A 412 19.58 8.86 19.56
C LEU A 412 20.32 10.11 19.07
N ALA A 413 21.64 10.16 19.27
CA ALA A 413 22.46 11.28 18.81
C ALA A 413 22.47 11.39 17.29
N ILE A 414 22.48 10.25 16.57
CA ILE A 414 22.41 10.20 15.10
C ILE A 414 21.06 10.72 14.61
N ILE A 415 19.97 10.27 15.20
CA ILE A 415 18.62 10.73 14.84
C ILE A 415 18.46 12.22 15.10
N GLU A 416 18.91 12.70 16.26
CA GLU A 416 18.84 14.11 16.63
C GLU A 416 19.63 14.98 15.65
N LYS A 417 20.80 14.52 15.23
CA LYS A 417 21.62 15.19 14.21
C LYS A 417 20.80 15.35 12.92
N LEU A 418 20.39 14.21 12.33
CA LEU A 418 19.63 14.16 11.07
C LEU A 418 18.33 14.99 11.11
N TYR A 419 17.75 15.14 12.30
CA TYR A 419 16.56 15.93 12.52
C TYR A 419 16.81 17.43 12.77
N THR A 420 18.00 17.86 13.18
CA THR A 420 18.25 19.25 13.61
C THR A 420 19.09 20.06 12.63
N GLU A 421 20.16 19.53 12.04
CA GLU A 421 20.99 20.30 11.11
C GLU A 421 20.68 20.02 9.63
N GLU A 422 21.05 20.96 8.76
CA GLU A 422 20.71 20.94 7.34
C GLU A 422 21.81 20.34 6.46
N ASN A 423 23.03 20.15 7.01
CA ASN A 423 24.22 19.80 6.22
C ASN A 423 25.13 18.80 6.97
N GLU A 424 24.88 17.50 6.79
CA GLU A 424 25.18 16.54 7.87
C GLU A 424 26.02 15.31 7.51
N SER A 425 26.21 15.02 6.22
CA SER A 425 26.76 13.72 5.80
C SER A 425 28.06 13.35 6.53
N THR A 426 29.02 14.27 6.66
CA THR A 426 30.31 14.00 7.34
C THR A 426 30.19 13.76 8.84
N LYS A 427 29.40 14.58 9.55
CA LYS A 427 29.26 14.46 11.02
C LYS A 427 28.51 13.18 11.40
N VAL A 428 27.47 12.84 10.65
CA VAL A 428 26.69 11.61 10.89
C VAL A 428 27.52 10.38 10.53
N SER A 429 28.30 10.41 9.45
CA SER A 429 29.24 9.33 9.13
C SER A 429 30.23 9.05 10.26
N GLN A 430 30.78 10.10 10.89
CA GLN A 430 31.68 9.94 12.04
C GLN A 430 30.98 9.29 13.25
N LEU A 431 29.73 9.68 13.54
CA LEU A 431 28.95 9.03 14.60
C LEU A 431 28.72 7.55 14.32
N LEU A 432 28.47 7.19 13.04
CA LEU A 432 28.28 5.81 12.60
C LEU A 432 29.58 4.96 12.63
N ASP A 433 30.74 5.56 12.82
CA ASP A 433 32.01 4.85 13.03
C ASP A 433 32.19 4.37 14.49
N ASN A 434 31.31 4.81 15.41
CA ASN A 434 31.40 4.44 16.80
C ASN A 434 31.19 2.91 16.98
N PRO A 435 32.19 2.16 17.47
CA PRO A 435 32.09 0.71 17.61
C PRO A 435 31.02 0.26 18.61
N GLN A 436 30.62 1.13 19.55
CA GLN A 436 29.55 0.82 20.50
C GLN A 436 28.17 0.68 19.84
N LEU A 437 27.97 1.24 18.64
CA LEU A 437 26.69 1.11 17.92
C LEU A 437 26.39 -0.33 17.53
N LYS A 438 27.43 -1.14 17.32
CA LYS A 438 27.31 -2.55 16.92
C LYS A 438 26.96 -3.48 18.07
N LYS A 439 27.28 -3.07 19.31
CA LYS A 439 27.11 -3.92 20.49
C LYS A 439 25.64 -4.04 20.86
N VAL A 440 25.22 -5.25 21.21
CA VAL A 440 23.84 -5.53 21.61
C VAL A 440 23.85 -6.19 22.99
N GLN A 441 23.25 -5.50 23.96
CA GLN A 441 23.15 -6.01 25.33
C GLN A 441 22.00 -7.00 25.45
N THR A 442 22.25 -8.15 26.04
CA THR A 442 21.21 -9.11 26.37
C THR A 442 20.58 -8.77 27.72
N THR A 443 19.44 -8.08 27.69
CA THR A 443 18.63 -7.90 28.89
C THR A 443 17.94 -9.23 29.21
N ILE A 444 18.37 -9.91 30.28
CA ILE A 444 17.65 -11.05 30.85
C ILE A 444 16.63 -10.47 31.83
N ASN A 445 15.35 -10.40 31.43
CA ASN A 445 14.30 -10.10 32.39
C ASN A 445 14.17 -11.26 33.36
N GLN A 446 14.38 -10.96 34.64
CA GLN A 446 14.25 -11.93 35.73
C GLN A 446 12.80 -12.42 35.80
N ASN A 447 12.63 -13.72 36.09
CA ASN A 447 11.30 -14.31 36.31
C ASN A 447 10.62 -13.59 37.46
N LYS A 448 9.58 -12.79 37.17
CA LYS A 448 8.69 -12.26 38.20
C LYS A 448 7.94 -13.41 38.84
N LYS A 449 7.79 -13.38 40.17
CA LYS A 449 6.92 -14.32 40.90
C LYS A 449 5.48 -13.93 40.57
N LEU A 450 4.80 -14.71 39.74
CA LEU A 450 3.45 -14.41 39.25
C LEU A 450 2.38 -15.14 40.06
N GLY A 451 1.33 -14.43 40.42
CA GLY A 451 0.11 -14.99 41.01
C GLY A 451 -0.70 -15.80 39.98
N GLN A 452 -1.70 -16.54 40.46
CA GLN A 452 -2.64 -17.25 39.58
C GLN A 452 -3.68 -16.26 39.04
N LEU A 453 -3.92 -16.32 37.72
CA LEU A 453 -4.99 -15.57 37.07
C LEU A 453 -6.13 -16.51 36.72
N HIS A 454 -7.36 -16.06 36.97
CA HIS A 454 -8.59 -16.74 36.58
C HIS A 454 -9.17 -16.03 35.36
N LEU A 455 -9.15 -16.70 34.20
CA LEU A 455 -9.61 -16.17 32.92
C LEU A 455 -10.59 -17.17 32.29
N LEU A 456 -11.60 -16.65 31.60
CA LEU A 456 -12.58 -17.47 30.88
C LEU A 456 -12.09 -17.75 29.45
N GLU A 457 -12.05 -19.02 29.07
CA GLU A 457 -11.65 -19.43 27.71
C GLU A 457 -12.58 -18.83 26.65
N SER A 458 -13.90 -18.87 26.89
CA SER A 458 -14.92 -18.36 25.95
C SER A 458 -14.75 -16.87 25.65
N GLU A 459 -14.33 -16.10 26.64
CA GLU A 459 -14.12 -14.66 26.51
C GLU A 459 -12.89 -14.38 25.64
N LEU A 460 -11.74 -14.99 25.95
CA LEU A 460 -10.51 -14.87 25.15
C LEU A 460 -10.75 -15.30 23.69
N ASN A 461 -11.51 -16.39 23.50
CA ASN A 461 -11.84 -16.90 22.17
C ASN A 461 -12.65 -15.90 21.34
N SER A 462 -13.65 -15.24 21.92
CA SER A 462 -14.49 -14.29 21.19
C SER A 462 -13.67 -13.20 20.51
N TYR A 463 -12.65 -12.68 21.21
CA TYR A 463 -11.80 -11.60 20.72
C TYR A 463 -10.73 -12.05 19.74
N LEU A 464 -10.04 -13.17 20.02
CA LEU A 464 -9.03 -13.70 19.09
C LEU A 464 -9.66 -14.13 17.75
N LEU A 465 -10.91 -14.61 17.74
CA LEU A 465 -11.66 -14.93 16.52
C LEU A 465 -11.97 -13.70 15.66
N GLU A 466 -12.32 -12.56 16.28
CA GLU A 466 -12.54 -11.30 15.55
C GLU A 466 -11.25 -10.79 14.90
N ALA A 467 -10.09 -11.05 15.52
CA ALA A 467 -8.78 -10.61 15.03
C ALA A 467 -8.20 -11.47 13.89
N LEU A 468 -8.74 -12.67 13.65
CA LEU A 468 -8.29 -13.57 12.58
C LEU A 468 -8.48 -12.95 11.18
N SER A 469 -7.67 -13.41 10.23
CA SER A 469 -7.92 -13.09 8.82
C SER A 469 -9.20 -13.77 8.32
N GLU A 470 -9.82 -13.23 7.27
CA GLU A 470 -10.99 -13.87 6.65
C GLU A 470 -10.68 -15.31 6.21
N ARG A 471 -9.50 -15.53 5.60
CA ARG A 471 -9.02 -16.86 5.19
C ARG A 471 -8.98 -17.84 6.37
N ASP A 472 -8.45 -17.39 7.49
CA ASP A 472 -8.33 -18.18 8.71
C ASP A 472 -9.71 -18.48 9.33
N ARG A 473 -10.62 -17.50 9.37
CA ARG A 473 -12.01 -17.72 9.80
C ARG A 473 -12.74 -18.75 8.92
N THR A 474 -12.61 -18.64 7.60
CA THR A 474 -13.20 -19.62 6.67
C THR A 474 -12.64 -21.03 6.90
N LEU A 475 -11.34 -21.12 7.19
CA LEU A 475 -10.69 -22.39 7.48
C LEU A 475 -11.22 -23.02 8.76
N LEU A 476 -11.32 -22.24 9.85
CA LEU A 476 -11.90 -22.70 11.11
C LEU A 476 -13.35 -23.18 10.92
N ALA A 477 -14.19 -22.39 10.24
CA ALA A 477 -15.58 -22.78 9.96
C ALA A 477 -15.67 -24.09 9.17
N LYS A 478 -14.80 -24.26 8.16
CA LYS A 478 -14.75 -25.48 7.33
C LYS A 478 -14.47 -26.74 8.15
N PHE A 479 -13.58 -26.67 9.14
CA PHE A 479 -13.16 -27.84 9.93
C PHE A 479 -13.93 -28.02 11.24
N SER A 480 -14.65 -26.99 11.71
CA SER A 480 -15.47 -27.03 12.92
C SER A 480 -16.60 -28.07 12.90
N ASN A 481 -17.05 -28.48 11.71
CA ASN A 481 -18.15 -29.43 11.48
C ASN A 481 -17.67 -30.75 10.82
N LYS A 482 -16.37 -31.06 10.90
CA LYS A 482 -15.79 -32.31 10.37
C LYS A 482 -15.64 -33.35 11.47
N THR A 483 -15.41 -34.60 11.07
CA THR A 483 -15.14 -35.69 12.01
C THR A 483 -13.79 -35.49 12.70
N CYS A 484 -13.67 -35.98 13.94
CA CYS A 484 -12.42 -35.94 14.73
C CYS A 484 -11.21 -36.46 13.92
N LYS A 485 -11.34 -37.60 13.21
CA LYS A 485 -10.30 -38.15 12.33
C LYS A 485 -9.84 -37.18 11.24
N ASN A 486 -10.78 -36.46 10.61
CA ASN A 486 -10.45 -35.49 9.56
C ASN A 486 -9.77 -34.24 10.12
N VAL A 487 -10.18 -33.79 11.31
CA VAL A 487 -9.58 -32.65 12.01
C VAL A 487 -8.16 -32.99 12.46
N SER A 488 -7.94 -34.15 13.09
CA SER A 488 -6.59 -34.61 13.50
C SER A 488 -5.64 -34.70 12.30
N LYS A 489 -6.10 -35.27 11.16
CA LYS A 489 -5.33 -35.31 9.91
C LYS A 489 -5.00 -33.91 9.38
N PHE A 490 -5.97 -33.00 9.42
CA PHE A 490 -5.76 -31.61 9.00
C PHE A 490 -4.72 -30.89 9.86
N ILE A 491 -4.82 -30.99 11.20
CA ILE A 491 -3.86 -30.36 12.12
C ILE A 491 -2.45 -30.89 11.84
N LYS A 492 -2.26 -32.21 11.76
CA LYS A 492 -0.95 -32.82 11.45
C LYS A 492 -0.37 -32.32 10.12
N ASN A 493 -1.20 -32.20 9.09
CA ASN A 493 -0.78 -31.69 7.79
C ASN A 493 -0.42 -30.18 7.83
N GLU A 494 -1.21 -29.36 8.52
CA GLU A 494 -0.92 -27.94 8.64
C GLU A 494 0.34 -27.68 9.48
N LEU A 495 0.61 -28.48 10.51
CA LEU A 495 1.86 -28.39 11.28
C LEU A 495 3.11 -28.56 10.39
N GLN A 496 3.04 -29.40 9.35
CA GLN A 496 4.14 -29.56 8.38
C GLN A 496 4.34 -28.35 7.46
N ARG A 497 3.39 -27.41 7.44
CA ARG A 497 3.51 -26.14 6.69
C ARG A 497 4.25 -25.08 7.48
N PHE A 498 4.42 -25.26 8.78
CA PHE A 498 5.27 -24.39 9.56
C PHE A 498 6.73 -24.71 9.29
N THR A 499 7.54 -23.68 9.22
CA THR A 499 9.00 -23.78 9.15
C THR A 499 9.56 -22.95 10.29
N CYS A 500 10.42 -23.55 11.10
CA CYS A 500 11.14 -22.85 12.15
C CYS A 500 12.52 -22.50 11.60
N GLN A 501 12.79 -21.22 11.45
CA GLN A 501 14.14 -20.71 11.20
C GLN A 501 14.43 -19.78 12.35
N ASP A 502 15.53 -20.03 13.05
CA ASP A 502 16.04 -19.08 14.02
C ASP A 502 14.99 -18.65 15.07
N ASP A 503 14.32 -19.60 15.74
CA ASP A 503 13.16 -19.40 16.65
C ASP A 503 11.93 -18.67 16.08
N MET A 504 11.95 -18.23 14.83
CA MET A 504 10.82 -17.63 14.15
C MET A 504 9.99 -18.70 13.44
N LEU A 505 8.68 -18.57 13.59
CA LEU A 505 7.73 -19.49 12.98
C LEU A 505 7.13 -18.91 11.69
N TYR A 506 7.41 -19.56 10.57
CA TYR A 506 6.97 -19.19 9.23
C TYR A 506 5.91 -20.14 8.71
N LEU A 507 5.03 -19.64 7.84
CA LEU A 507 4.19 -20.48 6.98
C LEU A 507 4.86 -20.59 5.61
N LYS A 508 5.05 -21.81 5.09
CA LYS A 508 5.71 -22.07 3.78
C LYS A 508 5.12 -21.31 2.58
N SER A 509 3.93 -20.72 2.68
CA SER A 509 3.26 -20.02 1.58
C SER A 509 3.62 -18.53 1.46
N GLY A 510 4.79 -18.09 1.92
CA GLY A 510 5.24 -16.70 1.82
C GLY A 510 6.74 -16.52 2.05
N SER A 511 7.27 -15.38 1.62
CA SER A 511 8.68 -15.00 1.76
C SER A 511 8.98 -14.09 2.97
N VAL A 512 7.94 -13.66 3.71
CA VAL A 512 8.06 -12.69 4.81
C VAL A 512 7.56 -13.29 6.11
N TYR A 513 8.33 -13.12 7.19
CA TYR A 513 7.93 -13.46 8.55
C TYR A 513 6.71 -12.64 8.97
N SER A 514 5.62 -13.30 9.36
CA SER A 514 4.43 -12.65 9.92
C SER A 514 4.02 -13.38 11.20
N PRO A 515 4.43 -12.88 12.39
CA PRO A 515 4.10 -13.52 13.65
C PRO A 515 2.65 -13.30 14.08
N TYR A 516 1.88 -12.50 13.37
CA TYR A 516 0.63 -11.94 13.89
C TYR A 516 -0.57 -12.89 13.83
N ILE A 517 -1.60 -12.57 14.62
CA ILE A 517 -2.89 -13.28 14.59
C ILE A 517 -3.61 -13.05 13.25
N ASN A 518 -3.63 -11.81 12.76
CA ASN A 518 -4.25 -11.55 11.45
C ASN A 518 -3.33 -12.03 10.31
N GLY A 519 -3.66 -13.18 9.72
CA GLY A 519 -3.04 -13.68 8.49
C GLY A 519 -1.61 -14.22 8.66
N GLY A 520 -1.11 -14.31 9.89
CA GLY A 520 0.22 -14.80 10.22
C GLY A 520 0.24 -16.17 10.90
N ALA A 521 1.43 -16.56 11.35
CA ALA A 521 1.69 -17.86 11.95
C ALA A 521 0.94 -18.06 13.28
N ALA A 522 0.83 -17.02 14.13
CA ALA A 522 0.12 -17.11 15.40
C ALA A 522 -1.38 -17.37 15.20
N GLY A 523 -2.02 -16.70 14.23
CA GLY A 523 -3.45 -16.90 13.95
C GLY A 523 -3.73 -18.30 13.42
N ARG A 524 -2.86 -18.79 12.54
CA ARG A 524 -2.96 -20.18 12.06
C ARG A 524 -2.78 -21.17 13.20
N LEU A 525 -1.80 -20.97 14.08
CA LEU A 525 -1.57 -21.86 15.22
C LEU A 525 -2.73 -21.82 16.21
N TYR A 526 -3.28 -20.63 16.48
CA TYR A 526 -4.48 -20.45 17.31
C TYR A 526 -5.66 -21.30 16.80
N ILE A 527 -5.92 -21.32 15.49
CA ILE A 527 -6.95 -22.20 14.90
C ILE A 527 -6.69 -23.67 15.20
N LEU A 528 -5.43 -24.12 15.10
CA LEU A 528 -5.09 -25.51 15.37
C LEU A 528 -5.33 -25.87 16.84
N VAL A 529 -5.04 -24.96 17.77
CA VAL A 529 -5.31 -25.13 19.20
C VAL A 529 -6.82 -25.20 19.46
N ILE A 530 -7.63 -24.27 18.93
CA ILE A 530 -9.10 -24.31 19.08
C ILE A 530 -9.67 -25.65 18.61
N LEU A 531 -9.24 -26.11 17.43
CA LEU A 531 -9.71 -27.37 16.88
C LEU A 531 -9.24 -28.56 17.71
N ALA A 532 -8.02 -28.55 18.24
CA ALA A 532 -7.54 -29.61 19.12
C ALA A 532 -8.33 -29.67 20.43
N THR A 533 -8.59 -28.52 21.07
CA THR A 533 -9.41 -28.43 22.28
C THR A 533 -10.84 -28.92 22.03
N LYS A 534 -11.50 -28.41 20.97
CA LYS A 534 -12.91 -28.74 20.65
C LYS A 534 -13.14 -30.23 20.40
N PHE A 535 -12.15 -30.91 19.79
CA PHE A 535 -12.25 -32.33 19.44
C PHE A 535 -11.51 -33.25 20.42
N GLU A 536 -11.07 -32.72 21.57
CA GLU A 536 -10.38 -33.45 22.64
C GLU A 536 -9.12 -34.21 22.15
N LEU A 537 -8.38 -33.62 21.22
CA LEU A 537 -7.18 -34.20 20.60
C LEU A 537 -5.93 -33.98 21.49
N ILE A 538 -5.99 -34.50 22.72
CA ILE A 538 -4.97 -34.32 23.77
C ILE A 538 -3.57 -34.74 23.28
N GLU A 539 -3.49 -35.73 22.40
CA GLU A 539 -2.22 -36.25 21.88
C GLU A 539 -1.45 -35.25 21.01
N LEU A 540 -2.10 -34.18 20.52
CA LEU A 540 -1.48 -33.17 19.67
C LEU A 540 -0.92 -31.98 20.46
N PHE A 541 -1.32 -31.80 21.72
CA PHE A 541 -0.90 -30.66 22.54
C PHE A 541 0.60 -30.54 22.75
N PRO A 542 1.37 -31.62 23.01
CA PRO A 542 2.82 -31.52 23.12
C PRO A 542 3.49 -30.94 21.86
N GLN A 543 2.95 -31.24 20.68
CA GLN A 543 3.44 -30.65 19.44
C GLN A 543 3.03 -29.19 19.29
N LEU A 544 1.76 -28.86 19.61
CA LEU A 544 1.26 -27.49 19.54
C LEU A 544 2.00 -26.55 20.52
N GLU A 545 2.30 -27.01 21.74
CA GLU A 545 3.07 -26.27 22.73
C GLU A 545 4.51 -25.97 22.26
N LYS A 546 5.15 -26.93 21.57
CA LYS A 546 6.46 -26.70 20.95
C LYS A 546 6.42 -25.54 19.94
N PHE A 547 5.31 -25.34 19.24
CA PHE A 547 5.13 -24.21 18.34
C PHE A 547 4.70 -22.93 19.09
N LEU A 548 3.85 -23.02 20.11
CA LEU A 548 3.40 -21.87 20.90
C LEU A 548 4.56 -21.20 21.64
N SER A 549 5.47 -21.98 22.22
CA SER A 549 6.67 -21.49 22.90
C SER A 549 7.59 -20.66 22.00
N LYS A 550 7.48 -20.76 20.66
CA LYS A 550 8.21 -19.89 19.72
C LYS A 550 7.70 -18.45 19.67
N PHE A 551 6.52 -18.18 20.24
CA PHE A 551 5.99 -16.83 20.42
C PHE A 551 6.35 -16.22 21.79
N SER A 552 7.29 -16.83 22.53
CA SER A 552 7.82 -16.35 23.82
C SER A 552 8.60 -15.03 23.77
N GLY A 553 8.80 -14.46 22.58
CA GLY A 553 9.03 -13.02 22.41
C GLY A 553 10.29 -12.65 21.63
N ARG A 554 10.06 -12.11 20.43
CA ARG A 554 10.92 -11.19 19.67
C ARG A 554 10.18 -9.86 19.50
N TYR A 555 10.89 -8.79 19.17
CA TYR A 555 10.26 -7.49 19.03
C TYR A 555 9.28 -7.45 17.84
N VAL A 556 8.13 -6.79 18.07
CA VAL A 556 7.18 -6.43 17.01
C VAL A 556 6.97 -4.91 17.03
N LYS A 557 6.67 -4.35 15.86
CA LYS A 557 6.61 -2.89 15.64
C LYS A 557 5.27 -2.24 16.02
N ASN A 558 4.31 -2.99 16.58
CA ASN A 558 2.97 -2.49 16.90
C ASN A 558 2.44 -3.13 18.20
N ALA A 559 1.59 -2.41 18.93
CA ALA A 559 0.93 -2.87 20.14
C ALA A 559 -0.45 -3.52 19.92
N THR A 560 -1.12 -3.28 18.78
CA THR A 560 -2.55 -3.63 18.54
C THR A 560 -2.91 -5.13 18.61
N ILE A 561 -4.22 -5.42 18.65
CA ILE A 561 -4.80 -6.78 18.69
C ILE A 561 -4.79 -7.49 17.32
N SER A 562 -4.88 -6.78 16.20
CA SER A 562 -4.84 -7.42 14.88
C SER A 562 -3.43 -7.86 14.50
N SER A 563 -2.43 -7.05 14.83
CA SER A 563 -1.10 -7.10 14.21
C SER A 563 0.01 -6.58 15.12
N GLY A 564 -0.11 -6.80 16.43
CA GLY A 564 0.83 -6.29 17.42
C GLY A 564 1.01 -7.15 18.68
N ALA A 565 1.76 -6.60 19.63
CA ALA A 565 2.19 -7.26 20.85
C ALA A 565 1.02 -7.71 21.73
N ALA A 566 -0.05 -6.91 21.86
CA ALA A 566 -1.22 -7.29 22.66
C ALA A 566 -1.86 -8.58 22.14
N SER A 567 -1.90 -8.79 20.81
CA SER A 567 -2.45 -10.01 20.20
C SER A 567 -1.67 -11.26 20.56
N LEU A 568 -0.34 -11.14 20.61
CA LEU A 568 0.55 -12.22 20.99
C LEU A 568 0.43 -12.49 22.48
N GLY A 569 0.32 -11.44 23.30
CA GLY A 569 -0.01 -11.56 24.72
C GLY A 569 -1.34 -12.28 24.96
N MET A 570 -2.40 -11.94 24.22
CA MET A 570 -3.70 -12.61 24.28
C MET A 570 -3.60 -14.09 23.90
N LEU A 571 -2.82 -14.44 22.87
CA LEU A 571 -2.57 -15.84 22.53
C LEU A 571 -1.83 -16.59 23.66
N MET A 572 -0.90 -15.93 24.33
CA MET A 572 -0.20 -16.53 25.48
C MET A 572 -1.14 -16.71 26.67
N LEU A 573 -2.05 -15.75 26.95
CA LEU A 573 -3.11 -15.94 27.95
C LEU A 573 -4.03 -17.11 27.60
N TYR A 574 -4.43 -17.23 26.33
CA TYR A 574 -5.22 -18.36 25.86
C TYR A 574 -4.48 -19.68 26.06
N ALA A 575 -3.21 -19.76 25.68
CA ALA A 575 -2.38 -20.95 25.91
C ALA A 575 -2.27 -21.28 27.41
N TYR A 576 -2.10 -20.29 28.29
CA TYR A 576 -2.10 -20.50 29.75
C TYR A 576 -3.42 -21.10 30.25
N VAL A 577 -4.57 -20.60 29.79
CA VAL A 577 -5.89 -21.12 30.19
C VAL A 577 -6.08 -22.57 29.76
N ILE A 578 -5.71 -22.91 28.52
CA ILE A 578 -5.90 -24.26 27.97
C ILE A 578 -4.94 -25.28 28.59
N THR A 579 -3.69 -24.89 28.84
CA THR A 579 -2.62 -25.82 29.23
C THR A 579 -2.35 -25.84 30.74
N GLY A 580 -2.74 -24.78 31.47
CA GLY A 580 -2.34 -24.55 32.86
C GLY A 580 -0.86 -24.20 33.03
N ASN A 581 -0.06 -24.11 31.96
CA ASN A 581 1.37 -23.84 32.04
C ASN A 581 1.64 -22.34 32.31
N LYS A 582 2.14 -22.05 33.51
CA LYS A 582 2.47 -20.69 34.00
C LYS A 582 3.52 -19.96 33.16
N GLU A 583 4.30 -20.67 32.37
CA GLU A 583 5.28 -20.07 31.45
C GLU A 583 4.61 -19.17 30.40
N TYR A 584 3.44 -19.56 29.88
CA TYR A 584 2.69 -18.73 28.94
C TYR A 584 2.16 -17.45 29.59
N LEU A 585 1.78 -17.51 30.88
CA LEU A 585 1.42 -16.30 31.61
C LEU A 585 2.61 -15.34 31.70
N GLN A 586 3.82 -15.86 31.95
CA GLN A 586 5.04 -15.04 31.92
C GLN A 586 5.29 -14.42 30.55
N TYR A 587 5.06 -15.17 29.46
CA TYR A 587 5.16 -14.63 28.10
C TYR A 587 4.12 -13.54 27.82
N ALA A 588 2.90 -13.65 28.34
CA ALA A 588 1.89 -12.60 28.24
C ALA A 588 2.35 -11.30 28.91
N TYR A 589 2.92 -11.37 30.12
CA TYR A 589 3.50 -10.20 30.79
C TYR A 589 4.66 -9.58 30.01
N LYS A 590 5.53 -10.40 29.41
CA LYS A 590 6.62 -9.92 28.55
C LYS A 590 6.09 -9.17 27.32
N TRP A 591 5.02 -9.66 26.69
CA TRP A 591 4.37 -8.92 25.60
C TRP A 591 3.76 -7.60 26.07
N ASN A 592 3.21 -7.55 27.28
CA ASN A 592 2.73 -6.30 27.87
C ASN A 592 3.86 -5.30 28.12
N GLU A 593 5.06 -5.73 28.52
CA GLU A 593 6.22 -4.83 28.63
C GLU A 593 6.55 -4.14 27.30
N LEU A 594 6.41 -4.85 26.17
CA LEU A 594 6.56 -4.24 24.86
C LEU A 594 5.40 -3.28 24.51
N VAL A 595 4.16 -3.62 24.85
CA VAL A 595 3.00 -2.71 24.72
C VAL A 595 3.27 -1.40 25.47
N GLU A 596 3.82 -1.49 26.68
CA GLU A 596 4.20 -0.34 27.50
C GLU A 596 5.30 0.51 26.84
N VAL A 597 6.33 -0.14 26.31
CA VAL A 597 7.43 0.50 25.57
C VAL A 597 6.94 1.29 24.36
N LEU A 598 5.94 0.77 23.65
CA LEU A 598 5.37 1.40 22.44
C LEU A 598 4.36 2.52 22.73
N SER A 599 4.11 2.83 24.01
CA SER A 599 3.15 3.87 24.40
C SER A 599 3.78 5.26 24.58
N PHE A 600 2.96 6.28 24.42
CA PHE A 600 3.27 7.66 24.75
C PHE A 600 2.08 8.38 25.39
N SER A 601 2.33 9.56 25.98
CA SER A 601 1.29 10.40 26.56
C SER A 601 0.83 11.44 25.56
N LEU A 602 -0.48 11.51 25.32
CA LEU A 602 -1.13 12.55 24.51
C LEU A 602 -2.25 13.17 25.36
N SER A 603 -2.14 14.47 25.65
CA SER A 603 -3.11 15.20 26.51
C SER A 603 -3.35 14.52 27.88
N GLY A 604 -2.30 13.98 28.49
CA GLY A 604 -2.36 13.28 29.78
C GLY A 604 -2.86 11.83 29.68
N GLN A 605 -3.37 11.39 28.53
CA GLN A 605 -3.80 10.02 28.30
C GLN A 605 -2.69 9.17 27.70
N LYS A 606 -2.68 7.89 28.05
CA LYS A 606 -1.77 6.91 27.45
C LYS A 606 -2.36 6.37 26.15
N VAL A 607 -1.57 6.44 25.09
CA VAL A 607 -2.01 6.09 23.73
C VAL A 607 -0.96 5.28 22.99
N TRP A 608 -1.40 4.61 21.94
CA TRP A 608 -0.57 3.83 21.01
C TRP A 608 -0.93 4.25 19.58
N ALA A 609 0.04 4.25 18.67
CA ALA A 609 -0.29 4.43 17.26
C ALA A 609 -0.77 3.14 16.62
N ASN A 610 -1.65 3.30 15.63
CA ASN A 610 -2.12 2.21 14.78
C ASN A 610 -1.54 2.34 13.35
N TYR A 611 -1.87 1.37 12.49
CA TYR A 611 -1.44 1.36 11.09
C TYR A 611 -2.25 2.30 10.17
N GLN A 612 -3.36 2.89 10.63
CA GLN A 612 -4.31 3.57 9.74
C GLN A 612 -3.87 4.97 9.31
N PHE A 613 -2.78 5.51 9.87
CA PHE A 613 -2.25 6.83 9.53
C PHE A 613 -3.31 7.92 9.55
N GLU A 614 -4.00 7.95 10.69
CA GLU A 614 -4.95 8.98 11.00
C GLU A 614 -4.36 9.88 12.08
N SER A 615 -4.66 11.17 12.01
CA SER A 615 -4.31 12.13 13.06
C SER A 615 -5.28 12.09 14.25
N LYS A 616 -6.15 11.07 14.28
CA LYS A 616 -7.15 10.86 15.33
C LYS A 616 -6.85 9.56 16.05
N LEU A 617 -7.15 9.55 17.34
CA LEU A 617 -7.07 8.34 18.14
C LEU A 617 -8.05 7.30 17.60
N ASP A 618 -7.53 6.11 17.36
CA ASP A 618 -8.35 4.94 17.05
C ASP A 618 -8.69 4.21 18.35
N GLU A 619 -9.98 4.12 18.64
CA GLU A 619 -10.53 3.42 19.80
C GLU A 619 -11.25 2.12 19.39
N SER A 620 -11.01 1.63 18.17
CA SER A 620 -11.48 0.31 17.73
C SER A 620 -10.80 -0.81 18.53
N PHE A 621 -11.48 -1.95 18.66
CA PHE A 621 -10.93 -3.08 19.41
C PHE A 621 -9.71 -3.70 18.70
N ASN A 622 -9.81 -3.97 17.40
CA ASN A 622 -8.77 -4.71 16.67
C ASN A 622 -7.53 -3.86 16.37
N ASN A 623 -7.70 -2.58 16.02
CA ASN A 623 -6.61 -1.72 15.57
C ASN A 623 -6.37 -0.52 16.48
N GLY A 624 -7.24 -0.25 17.45
CA GLY A 624 -7.16 0.90 18.34
C GLY A 624 -6.77 0.56 19.77
N ASN A 625 -6.87 1.57 20.63
CA ASN A 625 -6.44 1.50 22.02
C ASN A 625 -7.35 0.60 22.87
N THR A 626 -8.64 0.46 22.54
CA THR A 626 -9.60 -0.34 23.32
C THR A 626 -9.16 -1.78 23.51
N GLY A 627 -8.73 -2.45 22.43
CA GLY A 627 -8.27 -3.85 22.55
C GLY A 627 -6.95 -3.99 23.32
N ILE A 628 -6.08 -2.98 23.22
CA ILE A 628 -4.84 -2.94 24.00
C ILE A 628 -5.16 -2.82 25.49
N ARG A 629 -6.00 -1.85 25.88
CA ARG A 629 -6.43 -1.67 27.27
C ARG A 629 -7.10 -2.92 27.83
N TYR A 630 -7.92 -3.58 27.02
CA TYR A 630 -8.57 -4.84 27.40
C TYR A 630 -7.54 -5.96 27.68
N PHE A 631 -6.53 -6.13 26.82
CA PHE A 631 -5.44 -7.07 27.11
C PHE A 631 -4.72 -6.73 28.44
N GLN A 632 -4.49 -5.44 28.71
CA GLN A 632 -3.86 -5.01 29.96
C GLN A 632 -4.73 -5.23 31.19
N SER A 633 -6.06 -5.09 31.08
CA SER A 633 -6.97 -5.34 32.20
C SER A 633 -7.00 -6.83 32.56
N LEU A 634 -6.99 -7.72 31.57
CA LEU A 634 -6.92 -9.17 31.81
C LEU A 634 -5.68 -9.55 32.65
N LEU A 635 -4.55 -8.88 32.46
CA LEU A 635 -3.34 -9.13 33.25
C LEU A 635 -3.42 -8.62 34.70
N ARG A 636 -4.30 -7.67 35.01
CA ARG A 636 -4.40 -7.07 36.36
C ARG A 636 -5.24 -7.92 37.34
N GLY A 637 -6.09 -8.81 36.84
CA GLY A 637 -6.76 -9.83 37.65
C GLY A 637 -7.93 -9.37 38.52
N ASP A 638 -8.41 -8.13 38.39
CA ASP A 638 -9.55 -7.60 39.15
C ASP A 638 -10.79 -7.40 38.27
N ASN A 639 -11.98 -7.57 38.89
CA ASN A 639 -13.36 -7.42 38.40
C ASN A 639 -13.66 -6.12 37.60
N TYR A 640 -13.00 -5.91 36.47
CA TYR A 640 -13.29 -4.81 35.56
C TYR A 640 -13.92 -5.37 34.30
N GLU A 641 -15.26 -5.42 34.27
CA GLU A 641 -16.02 -5.63 33.02
C GLU A 641 -15.79 -4.43 32.11
N PHE A 642 -14.82 -4.51 31.20
CA PHE A 642 -14.71 -3.56 30.10
C PHE A 642 -15.76 -3.93 29.05
N LYS A 643 -16.82 -3.14 28.93
CA LYS A 643 -17.79 -3.27 27.83
C LYS A 643 -17.20 -2.57 26.60
N LYS A 644 -17.47 -3.13 25.42
CA LYS A 644 -17.07 -2.54 24.13
C LYS A 644 -17.59 -1.10 24.04
N GLY A 645 -16.72 -0.11 24.24
CA GLY A 645 -17.07 1.31 24.28
C GLY A 645 -16.67 2.09 25.55
N ASP A 646 -16.12 1.43 26.56
CA ASP A 646 -15.68 2.11 27.78
C ASP A 646 -14.47 3.03 27.53
N LYS A 647 -14.56 4.26 28.05
CA LYS A 647 -13.52 5.29 27.93
C LYS A 647 -12.69 5.31 29.22
N CYS A 648 -11.38 5.16 29.10
CA CYS A 648 -10.41 5.59 30.12
C CYS A 648 -9.32 6.44 29.47
#